data_AF-A0A836FES9-F1
#
_entry.id   AF-A0A836FES9-F1
#
_cell.length_a   1.000
_cell.length_b   1.000
_cell.length_c   1.000
_cell.angle_alpha   90.00
_cell.angle_beta   90.00
_cell.angle_gamma   90.00
#
_symmetry.space_group_name_H-M   'P 1'
#
loop_
_entity.id
_entity.type
_entity.pdbx_description
1 polymer ?
#
loop_
_entity_poly.entity_id
_entity_poly.type
_entity_poly.pdbx_seq_one_letter_code
_entity_poly.pdbx_strand_id
1 'polypeptide(L)'
;MKAHGSETIRDYGEVMRNRTRRTGAADRTRVEVRALKWAGYNGIKFDNYDPIKNILFDVDEASDGRIFVIIVRDKGVPASIATISNKRGPGGPLLSPYPNWSWYNDTTDCNNNIISVLRISIKCNHLFALDFGRKDFKDGFQGDKVCPPKLLIFNLENDMLVDRITIPSNIADNKNGRGLLATPLAYIRDCRRIDNATVYMSDVVDFGLVIYNKYSGFCRIESDFMKPTHPNFTIENESFYLEDGIVDLFYAPLAGNRILKMNKHTLRKCSKLSNSEANRLTKVAGILSGQTGPIASQGNVIFFSNIPETSILCADTTKKFDPSNSLYVYSSYNNCSLKMKKTLFVISILTTVTVSFGVNLTVVYKWKYVDFLWESEKQREAAINSDKYNPNSCVLYDVDKTQDDRIFVTSVREQGVPASLMTVSDKTGPGGPLLDPYPNWSWYNENDCNGIISVYRVSIKCNHIFVLDCGKIGEVAVCPPQLLIFNLKNNKLVKRIRIPPHIANNKNGTGLLVTPLAYVRDCKYINDATVFMADVEGYGLAIYNENFGFCRIESNYMKPTDANFTIENQSFYLEDGILGLTIIYKQLYYAPLAGKEIYKMDLCNIHQECLFLSQSEVDKLTQLAGTLSGQTGPIASEQCAIFFSNIPETSILCQDTGKEFHSTNTEVIAQNSDLLQFPSGMKVVNHRKSLMILTNRIQRVITDTLNLNETNFRILTMDVEVIRNETNCFASCSEDHSKPEHHMPWHDRPWYDRFWYHFTKR
;
A
#
# COMPACT_ATOMS: atom_id res chain seq x y z
N MET A 1 -19.23 -14.21 -53.93
CA MET A 1 -19.67 -12.97 -54.60
C MET A 1 -19.50 -11.81 -53.62
N LYS A 2 -18.94 -10.69 -54.09
CA LYS A 2 -18.62 -9.45 -53.33
C LYS A 2 -19.87 -8.63 -52.95
N ALA A 3 -19.73 -7.84 -51.87
CA ALA A 3 -20.29 -6.51 -51.54
C ALA A 3 -21.83 -6.33 -51.53
N HIS A 4 -22.52 -5.49 -50.73
CA HIS A 4 -22.24 -4.30 -49.90
C HIS A 4 -23.22 -4.34 -48.68
N GLY A 5 -22.91 -3.74 -47.52
CA GLY A 5 -23.34 -2.37 -47.25
C GLY A 5 -23.12 -1.98 -45.78
N SER A 6 -22.20 -1.05 -45.58
CA SER A 6 -21.99 -0.24 -44.38
C SER A 6 -22.80 1.04 -44.51
N GLU A 7 -23.70 1.34 -43.56
CA GLU A 7 -24.18 2.67 -43.15
C GLU A 7 -25.43 2.50 -42.28
N THR A 8 -25.30 2.70 -40.95
CA THR A 8 -26.41 3.08 -40.02
C THR A 8 -26.00 3.18 -38.53
N ILE A 9 -24.75 2.86 -38.14
CA ILE A 9 -24.35 2.85 -36.71
C ILE A 9 -23.92 4.23 -36.17
N ARG A 10 -23.82 5.27 -37.02
CA ARG A 10 -23.33 6.60 -36.57
C ARG A 10 -24.38 7.51 -35.93
N ASP A 11 -25.68 7.29 -36.16
CA ASP A 11 -26.73 8.22 -35.68
C ASP A 11 -27.42 7.80 -34.36
N TYR A 12 -27.16 6.61 -33.81
CA TYR A 12 -27.74 6.19 -32.52
C TYR A 12 -26.90 6.59 -31.29
N GLY A 13 -25.63 6.97 -31.48
CA GLY A 13 -24.72 7.37 -30.40
C GLY A 13 -25.02 8.75 -29.80
N GLU A 14 -25.55 9.68 -30.59
CA GLU A 14 -25.85 11.04 -30.12
C GLU A 14 -27.17 11.13 -29.34
N VAL A 15 -28.14 10.26 -29.62
CA VAL A 15 -29.44 10.26 -28.90
C VAL A 15 -29.30 9.70 -27.47
N MET A 16 -28.35 8.80 -27.21
CA MET A 16 -28.10 8.22 -25.87
C MET A 16 -27.25 9.13 -24.96
N ARG A 17 -26.40 10.00 -25.51
CA ARG A 17 -25.60 10.97 -24.71
C ARG A 17 -26.46 12.09 -24.12
N ASN A 18 -27.55 12.48 -24.78
CA ASN A 18 -28.42 13.54 -24.29
C ASN A 18 -29.42 13.09 -23.22
N ARG A 19 -29.65 11.78 -23.02
CA ARG A 19 -30.53 11.26 -21.95
C ARG A 19 -29.81 10.89 -20.65
N THR A 20 -28.50 10.70 -20.67
CA THR A 20 -27.69 10.30 -19.48
C THR A 20 -27.28 11.47 -18.57
N ARG A 21 -27.57 12.72 -18.96
CA ARG A 21 -27.27 13.93 -18.16
C ARG A 21 -28.34 14.28 -17.10
N ARG A 22 -29.38 13.45 -16.89
CA ARG A 22 -30.51 13.83 -15.99
C ARG A 22 -31.00 12.78 -14.98
N THR A 23 -30.31 11.66 -14.74
CA THR A 23 -30.81 10.65 -13.77
C THR A 23 -29.77 10.19 -12.75
N GLY A 24 -30.20 10.05 -11.49
CA GLY A 24 -29.37 9.76 -10.32
C GLY A 24 -28.87 8.31 -10.23
N ALA A 25 -27.97 8.06 -9.28
CA ALA A 25 -27.16 6.85 -9.14
C ALA A 25 -27.95 5.53 -9.09
N ALA A 26 -29.18 5.52 -8.57
CA ALA A 26 -30.02 4.31 -8.49
C ALA A 26 -30.55 3.81 -9.85
N ASP A 27 -30.65 4.69 -10.85
CA ASP A 27 -31.13 4.31 -12.18
C ASP A 27 -29.99 3.82 -13.10
N ARG A 28 -28.73 4.17 -12.79
CA ARG A 28 -27.54 3.68 -13.51
C ARG A 28 -27.37 2.17 -13.33
N THR A 29 -27.63 1.64 -12.12
CA THR A 29 -27.54 0.21 -11.80
C THR A 29 -28.60 -0.60 -12.56
N ARG A 30 -29.81 -0.06 -12.76
CA ARG A 30 -30.88 -0.73 -13.55
C ARG A 30 -30.56 -0.77 -15.05
N VAL A 31 -29.87 0.23 -15.58
CA VAL A 31 -29.46 0.29 -16.98
C VAL A 31 -28.31 -0.70 -17.25
N GLU A 32 -27.38 -0.89 -16.32
CA GLU A 32 -26.30 -1.88 -16.44
C GLU A 32 -26.79 -3.33 -16.34
N VAL A 33 -27.80 -3.61 -15.50
CA VAL A 33 -28.42 -4.95 -15.41
C VAL A 33 -29.14 -5.35 -16.71
N ARG A 34 -29.65 -4.38 -17.49
CA ARG A 34 -30.21 -4.66 -18.83
C ARG A 34 -29.13 -4.92 -19.88
N ALA A 35 -27.95 -4.31 -19.76
CA ALA A 35 -26.83 -4.54 -20.67
C ALA A 35 -26.22 -5.96 -20.50
N LEU A 36 -26.28 -6.54 -19.29
CA LEU A 36 -25.81 -7.91 -19.02
C LEU A 36 -26.75 -9.01 -19.55
N LYS A 37 -28.01 -8.69 -19.91
CA LYS A 37 -28.95 -9.65 -20.52
C LYS A 37 -28.70 -9.90 -22.02
N TRP A 38 -27.76 -9.20 -22.65
CA TRP A 38 -27.47 -9.29 -24.09
C TRP A 38 -26.09 -9.90 -24.43
N ALA A 39 -25.46 -10.61 -23.49
CA ALA A 39 -24.35 -11.50 -23.77
C ALA A 39 -24.85 -12.95 -23.66
N GLY A 40 -25.09 -13.60 -24.80
CA GLY A 40 -25.75 -14.91 -24.89
C GLY A 40 -25.14 -16.00 -24.02
N TYR A 41 -25.95 -16.51 -23.08
CA TYR A 41 -25.89 -17.86 -22.54
C TYR A 41 -27.34 -18.35 -22.39
N ASN A 42 -27.84 -19.06 -23.40
CA ASN A 42 -29.12 -19.76 -23.33
C ASN A 42 -28.94 -20.99 -22.43
N GLY A 43 -29.60 -21.04 -21.26
CA GLY A 43 -29.74 -22.30 -20.53
C GLY A 43 -30.10 -22.29 -19.04
N ILE A 44 -30.01 -21.17 -18.31
CA ILE A 44 -30.37 -21.15 -16.88
C ILE A 44 -31.08 -19.82 -16.55
N LYS A 45 -32.29 -19.89 -15.96
CA LYS A 45 -33.05 -18.71 -15.52
C LYS A 45 -32.34 -18.03 -14.33
N PHE A 46 -31.51 -17.03 -14.62
CA PHE A 46 -30.90 -16.14 -13.61
C PHE A 46 -31.88 -15.03 -13.16
N ASP A 47 -33.10 -15.39 -12.75
CA ASP A 47 -34.07 -14.40 -12.25
C ASP A 47 -33.79 -13.98 -10.79
N ASN A 48 -32.76 -14.54 -10.14
CA ASN A 48 -32.48 -14.37 -8.70
C ASN A 48 -30.98 -14.18 -8.37
N TYR A 49 -30.12 -13.67 -9.26
CA TYR A 49 -28.74 -13.31 -8.87
C TYR A 49 -28.71 -11.99 -8.11
N ASP A 50 -28.05 -11.97 -6.95
CA ASP A 50 -27.87 -10.78 -6.12
C ASP A 50 -26.39 -10.61 -5.76
N PRO A 51 -25.67 -9.65 -6.37
CA PRO A 51 -24.25 -9.47 -6.15
C PRO A 51 -23.91 -9.14 -4.68
N ILE A 52 -24.80 -8.48 -3.94
CA ILE A 52 -24.54 -8.05 -2.55
C ILE A 52 -24.46 -9.25 -1.60
N LYS A 53 -25.11 -10.36 -1.96
CA LYS A 53 -25.15 -11.58 -1.13
C LYS A 53 -23.97 -12.52 -1.31
N ASN A 54 -23.03 -12.22 -2.21
CA ASN A 54 -21.87 -13.08 -2.45
C ASN A 54 -20.75 -12.75 -1.44
N ILE A 55 -20.87 -13.28 -0.22
CA ILE A 55 -19.86 -13.15 0.83
C ILE A 55 -18.82 -14.26 0.68
N LEU A 56 -17.54 -13.89 0.56
CA LEU A 56 -16.43 -14.84 0.48
C LEU A 56 -16.03 -15.31 1.89
N PHE A 57 -16.07 -16.62 2.13
CA PHE A 57 -15.86 -17.22 3.46
C PHE A 57 -14.53 -17.94 3.64
N ASP A 58 -13.94 -18.45 2.57
CA ASP A 58 -12.72 -19.24 2.63
C ASP A 58 -11.92 -19.15 1.33
N VAL A 59 -10.63 -19.43 1.42
CA VAL A 59 -9.69 -19.39 0.30
C VAL A 59 -8.63 -20.48 0.44
N ASP A 60 -8.28 -21.12 -0.67
CA ASP A 60 -7.13 -22.02 -0.75
C ASP A 60 -6.52 -22.00 -2.16
N GLU A 61 -5.25 -22.35 -2.29
CA GLU A 61 -4.52 -22.35 -3.54
C GLU A 61 -4.14 -23.78 -3.97
N ALA A 62 -4.50 -24.14 -5.19
CA ALA A 62 -4.08 -25.39 -5.79
C ALA A 62 -2.65 -25.32 -6.34
N SER A 63 -1.99 -26.47 -6.46
CA SER A 63 -0.60 -26.54 -6.96
C SER A 63 -0.44 -26.09 -8.42
N ASP A 64 -1.53 -25.99 -9.18
CA ASP A 64 -1.54 -25.45 -10.54
C ASP A 64 -1.76 -23.92 -10.59
N GLY A 65 -1.78 -23.26 -9.43
CA GLY A 65 -1.94 -21.81 -9.28
C GLY A 65 -3.39 -21.32 -9.30
N ARG A 66 -4.39 -22.22 -9.39
CA ARG A 66 -5.80 -21.82 -9.26
C ARG A 66 -6.10 -21.46 -7.81
N ILE A 67 -6.64 -20.26 -7.61
CA ILE A 67 -7.15 -19.81 -6.32
C ILE A 67 -8.64 -20.17 -6.24
N PHE A 68 -9.00 -20.96 -5.23
CA PHE A 68 -10.36 -21.35 -4.92
C PHE A 68 -10.92 -20.42 -3.84
N VAL A 69 -12.15 -19.96 -4.03
CA VAL A 69 -12.90 -19.16 -3.07
C VAL A 69 -14.25 -19.78 -2.79
N ILE A 70 -14.70 -19.66 -1.54
CA ILE A 70 -15.96 -20.24 -1.08
C ILE A 70 -16.98 -19.15 -0.81
N ILE A 71 -18.20 -19.39 -1.29
CA ILE A 71 -19.35 -18.51 -1.11
C ILE A 71 -20.45 -19.35 -0.47
N VAL A 72 -21.01 -18.87 0.63
CA VAL A 72 -22.14 -19.58 1.24
C VAL A 72 -23.36 -19.38 0.37
N ARG A 73 -23.97 -20.48 -0.05
CA ARG A 73 -25.06 -20.44 -1.01
C ARG A 73 -26.38 -20.11 -0.30
N ASP A 74 -26.88 -18.90 -0.52
CA ASP A 74 -28.23 -18.45 -0.16
C ASP A 74 -29.02 -17.98 -1.40
N LYS A 75 -30.30 -17.59 -1.24
CA LYS A 75 -31.11 -16.99 -2.30
C LYS A 75 -30.44 -15.73 -2.84
N GLY A 76 -29.90 -15.78 -4.06
CA GLY A 76 -29.02 -14.72 -4.58
C GLY A 76 -27.71 -15.24 -5.14
N VAL A 77 -27.25 -16.37 -4.59
CA VAL A 77 -25.88 -16.89 -4.76
C VAL A 77 -25.91 -18.15 -5.63
N PRO A 78 -25.33 -18.13 -6.83
CA PRO A 78 -25.53 -19.18 -7.81
C PRO A 78 -24.59 -20.38 -7.63
N ALA A 79 -23.41 -20.20 -7.05
CA ALA A 79 -22.41 -21.24 -6.82
C ALA A 79 -21.75 -21.08 -5.44
N SER A 80 -21.25 -22.19 -4.89
CA SER A 80 -20.65 -22.21 -3.55
C SER A 80 -19.13 -22.39 -3.57
N ILE A 81 -18.59 -23.07 -4.58
CA ILE A 81 -17.15 -23.18 -4.84
C ILE A 81 -16.88 -22.49 -6.17
N ALA A 82 -15.90 -21.61 -6.21
CA ALA A 82 -15.48 -20.95 -7.44
C ALA A 82 -13.96 -20.80 -7.50
N THR A 83 -13.43 -20.66 -8.72
CA THR A 83 -12.05 -20.24 -8.96
C THR A 83 -12.00 -18.80 -9.46
N ILE A 84 -10.94 -18.09 -9.11
CA ILE A 84 -10.70 -16.73 -9.61
C ILE A 84 -10.26 -16.80 -11.07
N SER A 85 -11.00 -16.10 -11.95
CA SER A 85 -10.69 -15.99 -13.38
C SER A 85 -9.76 -14.83 -13.66
N ASN A 86 -8.94 -14.96 -14.71
CA ASN A 86 -8.14 -13.85 -15.24
C ASN A 86 -8.99 -12.78 -15.92
N LYS A 87 -10.27 -13.06 -16.21
CA LYS A 87 -11.21 -12.08 -16.76
C LYS A 87 -11.66 -11.12 -15.65
N ARG A 88 -11.72 -9.83 -15.93
CA ARG A 88 -12.21 -8.81 -15.01
C ARG A 88 -13.55 -8.26 -15.46
N GLY A 89 -14.45 -8.07 -14.50
CA GLY A 89 -15.67 -7.31 -14.63
C GLY A 89 -15.58 -5.97 -13.91
N PRO A 90 -16.68 -5.20 -13.86
CA PRO A 90 -16.71 -3.89 -13.23
C PRO A 90 -16.40 -3.90 -11.72
N GLY A 91 -16.62 -5.03 -11.04
CA GLY A 91 -16.34 -5.20 -9.61
C GLY A 91 -15.02 -5.93 -9.28
N GLY A 92 -14.18 -6.24 -10.27
CA GLY A 92 -12.92 -6.98 -10.08
C GLY A 92 -12.84 -8.31 -10.85
N PRO A 93 -11.94 -9.22 -10.45
CA PRO A 93 -11.81 -10.55 -11.06
C PRO A 93 -13.13 -11.32 -11.04
N LEU A 94 -13.48 -11.95 -12.16
CA LEU A 94 -14.69 -12.76 -12.27
C LEU A 94 -14.49 -14.13 -11.62
N LEU A 95 -15.57 -14.70 -11.08
CA LEU A 95 -15.56 -16.03 -10.47
C LEU A 95 -16.11 -17.07 -11.44
N SER A 96 -15.41 -18.19 -11.58
CA SER A 96 -15.84 -19.35 -12.37
C SER A 96 -16.33 -20.45 -11.41
N PRO A 97 -17.56 -20.98 -11.55
CA PRO A 97 -18.04 -22.04 -10.67
C PRO A 97 -17.18 -23.29 -10.80
N TYR A 98 -16.91 -23.95 -9.68
CA TYR A 98 -16.18 -25.21 -9.65
C TYR A 98 -17.07 -26.37 -9.19
N PRO A 99 -16.97 -27.56 -9.82
CA PRO A 99 -16.19 -27.83 -11.03
C PRO A 99 -16.82 -27.20 -12.29
N ASN A 100 -18.14 -27.02 -12.30
CA ASN A 100 -18.87 -26.27 -13.34
C ASN A 100 -20.33 -26.04 -12.90
N TRP A 101 -21.11 -25.32 -13.72
CA TRP A 101 -22.51 -24.98 -13.42
C TRP A 101 -23.45 -26.18 -13.21
N SER A 102 -23.17 -27.36 -13.78
CA SER A 102 -24.10 -28.50 -13.69
C SER A 102 -24.28 -29.01 -12.26
N TRP A 103 -23.32 -28.75 -11.38
CA TRP A 103 -23.33 -29.11 -9.97
C TRP A 103 -24.18 -28.18 -9.09
N TYR A 104 -24.81 -27.16 -9.69
CA TYR A 104 -25.59 -26.15 -8.96
C TYR A 104 -27.05 -26.06 -9.43
N ASN A 105 -27.52 -27.01 -10.25
CA ASN A 105 -28.80 -26.93 -10.97
C ASN A 105 -30.04 -27.28 -10.14
N ASP A 106 -29.99 -28.34 -9.32
CA ASP A 106 -31.15 -28.82 -8.54
C ASP A 106 -30.78 -28.97 -7.06
N THR A 107 -31.60 -28.41 -6.18
CA THR A 107 -31.35 -28.43 -4.73
C THR A 107 -31.80 -29.73 -4.06
N THR A 108 -32.62 -30.54 -4.73
CA THR A 108 -33.18 -31.79 -4.21
C THR A 108 -32.35 -33.03 -4.55
N ASP A 109 -31.53 -32.97 -5.61
CA ASP A 109 -30.59 -34.03 -5.95
C ASP A 109 -29.27 -33.87 -5.18
N CYS A 110 -29.26 -34.44 -3.97
CA CYS A 110 -28.13 -34.47 -3.07
C CYS A 110 -26.91 -35.23 -3.63
N ASN A 111 -27.09 -36.08 -4.64
CA ASN A 111 -26.05 -36.95 -5.19
C ASN A 111 -25.32 -36.34 -6.38
N ASN A 112 -25.85 -35.30 -7.03
CA ASN A 112 -25.13 -34.66 -8.15
C ASN A 112 -24.92 -33.16 -7.96
N ASN A 113 -25.40 -32.58 -6.86
CA ASN A 113 -25.26 -31.15 -6.60
C ASN A 113 -24.44 -30.84 -5.35
N ILE A 114 -23.83 -29.66 -5.35
CA ILE A 114 -23.28 -28.99 -4.18
C ILE A 114 -24.38 -28.07 -3.63
N ILE A 115 -24.78 -28.32 -2.39
CA ILE A 115 -25.83 -27.54 -1.74
C ILE A 115 -25.25 -26.26 -1.18
N SER A 116 -24.32 -26.35 -0.22
CA SER A 116 -23.61 -25.19 0.34
C SER A 116 -22.36 -25.65 1.07
N VAL A 117 -21.24 -25.01 0.80
CA VAL A 117 -19.93 -25.27 1.40
C VAL A 117 -19.52 -24.01 2.15
N LEU A 118 -19.00 -24.18 3.37
CA LEU A 118 -18.49 -23.07 4.16
C LEU A 118 -16.97 -22.93 3.99
N ARG A 119 -16.25 -24.06 3.98
CA ARG A 119 -14.79 -24.13 3.87
C ARG A 119 -14.30 -25.35 3.11
N ILE A 120 -13.07 -25.26 2.63
CA ILE A 120 -12.36 -26.30 1.89
C ILE A 120 -10.99 -26.59 2.50
N SER A 121 -10.38 -27.67 2.04
CA SER A 121 -8.96 -27.94 2.26
C SER A 121 -8.38 -28.57 1.00
N ILE A 122 -7.27 -28.02 0.50
CA ILE A 122 -6.52 -28.57 -0.61
C ILE A 122 -5.26 -29.27 -0.09
N LYS A 123 -5.12 -30.56 -0.41
CA LYS A 123 -3.93 -31.33 -0.05
C LYS A 123 -3.60 -32.39 -1.08
N CYS A 124 -2.33 -32.51 -1.45
CA CYS A 124 -1.87 -33.46 -2.46
C CYS A 124 -2.64 -33.33 -3.80
N ASN A 125 -2.90 -32.10 -4.26
CA ASN A 125 -3.69 -31.80 -5.47
C ASN A 125 -5.13 -32.35 -5.45
N HIS A 126 -5.71 -32.52 -4.25
CA HIS A 126 -7.10 -32.90 -4.07
C HIS A 126 -7.82 -31.85 -3.23
N LEU A 127 -9.01 -31.45 -3.67
CA LEU A 127 -9.89 -30.52 -2.96
C LEU A 127 -10.90 -31.32 -2.14
N PHE A 128 -10.92 -31.05 -0.84
CA PHE A 128 -11.84 -31.60 0.13
C PHE A 128 -12.88 -30.53 0.46
N ALA A 129 -14.11 -30.70 -0.01
CA ALA A 129 -15.21 -29.78 0.25
C ALA A 129 -16.26 -30.40 1.16
N LEU A 130 -16.59 -29.69 2.23
CA LEU A 130 -17.60 -30.11 3.18
C LEU A 130 -18.93 -29.43 2.86
N ASP A 131 -19.81 -30.16 2.17
CA ASP A 131 -21.16 -29.70 1.86
C ASP A 131 -22.06 -30.04 3.05
N PHE A 132 -22.50 -29.02 3.77
CA PHE A 132 -23.31 -29.20 4.97
C PHE A 132 -24.81 -29.32 4.69
N GLY A 133 -25.22 -29.26 3.42
CA GLY A 133 -26.56 -29.69 2.98
C GLY A 133 -27.72 -28.79 3.44
N ARG A 134 -27.45 -27.56 3.88
CA ARG A 134 -28.49 -26.60 4.32
C ARG A 134 -28.61 -25.38 3.40
N LYS A 135 -29.81 -24.80 3.34
CA LYS A 135 -30.15 -23.58 2.57
C LYS A 135 -31.14 -22.69 3.33
N ASP A 136 -31.43 -21.52 2.77
CA ASP A 136 -32.45 -20.56 3.25
C ASP A 136 -32.21 -20.16 4.71
N PHE A 137 -31.06 -19.56 4.96
CA PHE A 137 -30.61 -19.13 6.29
C PHE A 137 -31.50 -17.98 6.80
N LYS A 138 -32.29 -18.24 7.86
CA LYS A 138 -33.20 -17.24 8.44
C LYS A 138 -32.59 -16.48 9.62
N ASP A 139 -31.76 -17.15 10.43
CA ASP A 139 -31.02 -16.59 11.57
C ASP A 139 -29.66 -17.29 11.71
N GLY A 140 -28.58 -16.66 11.22
CA GLY A 140 -27.26 -17.29 11.15
C GLY A 140 -27.24 -18.54 10.26
N PHE A 141 -26.35 -19.50 10.52
CA PHE A 141 -26.24 -20.72 9.70
C PHE A 141 -27.31 -21.80 9.99
N GLN A 142 -28.38 -21.46 10.69
CA GLN A 142 -29.50 -22.38 10.98
C GLN A 142 -30.50 -22.40 9.82
N GLY A 143 -30.08 -22.94 8.67
CA GLY A 143 -30.91 -23.14 7.49
C GLY A 143 -31.66 -24.47 7.48
N ASP A 144 -32.61 -24.58 6.56
CA ASP A 144 -33.39 -25.80 6.29
C ASP A 144 -32.46 -26.91 5.78
N LYS A 145 -32.54 -28.10 6.39
CA LYS A 145 -31.74 -29.27 6.00
C LYS A 145 -32.34 -29.90 4.75
N VAL A 146 -31.71 -29.67 3.61
CA VAL A 146 -32.16 -30.15 2.29
C VAL A 146 -31.50 -31.48 1.94
N CYS A 147 -30.24 -31.65 2.31
CA CYS A 147 -29.46 -32.86 2.07
C CYS A 147 -28.70 -33.32 3.31
N PRO A 148 -28.40 -34.63 3.42
CA PRO A 148 -27.41 -35.10 4.38
C PRO A 148 -26.05 -34.40 4.13
N PRO A 149 -25.32 -34.02 5.20
CA PRO A 149 -23.99 -33.46 5.05
C PRO A 149 -23.06 -34.49 4.41
N LYS A 150 -22.17 -34.03 3.53
CA LYS A 150 -21.28 -34.90 2.76
C LYS A 150 -19.93 -34.26 2.55
N LEU A 151 -18.90 -35.10 2.58
CA LEU A 151 -17.55 -34.73 2.17
C LEU A 151 -17.36 -35.11 0.70
N LEU A 152 -17.02 -34.13 -0.13
CA LEU A 152 -16.70 -34.30 -1.53
C LEU A 152 -15.18 -34.18 -1.72
N ILE A 153 -14.60 -35.12 -2.46
CA ILE A 153 -13.17 -35.11 -2.78
C ILE A 153 -13.02 -35.03 -4.28
N PHE A 154 -12.38 -33.97 -4.77
CA PHE A 154 -12.08 -33.79 -6.19
C PHE A 154 -10.58 -33.93 -6.43
N ASN A 155 -10.20 -34.60 -7.51
CA ASN A 155 -8.84 -34.55 -8.04
C ASN A 155 -8.73 -33.29 -8.91
N LEU A 156 -7.81 -32.39 -8.57
CA LEU A 156 -7.65 -31.12 -9.27
C LEU A 156 -6.85 -31.25 -10.56
N GLU A 157 -6.15 -32.36 -10.81
CA GLU A 157 -5.44 -32.59 -12.07
C GLU A 157 -6.41 -32.74 -13.25
N ASN A 158 -7.59 -33.29 -13.01
CA ASN A 158 -8.60 -33.55 -14.04
C ASN A 158 -10.01 -33.05 -13.67
N ASP A 159 -10.14 -32.32 -12.56
CA ASP A 159 -11.37 -31.76 -12.00
C ASP A 159 -12.51 -32.79 -11.79
N MET A 160 -12.14 -34.06 -11.53
CA MET A 160 -13.09 -35.16 -11.35
C MET A 160 -13.38 -35.45 -9.88
N LEU A 161 -14.63 -35.79 -9.56
CA LEU A 161 -14.99 -36.32 -8.26
C LEU A 161 -14.34 -37.69 -8.05
N VAL A 162 -13.54 -37.81 -6.99
CA VAL A 162 -12.87 -39.04 -6.56
C VAL A 162 -13.76 -39.83 -5.61
N ASP A 163 -14.35 -39.16 -4.62
CA ASP A 163 -15.19 -39.80 -3.61
C ASP A 163 -16.25 -38.85 -3.08
N ARG A 164 -17.35 -39.45 -2.62
CA ARG A 164 -18.46 -38.79 -1.94
C ARG A 164 -18.79 -39.58 -0.70
N ILE A 165 -18.57 -38.97 0.44
CA ILE A 165 -18.79 -39.63 1.71
C ILE A 165 -19.93 -38.91 2.42
N THR A 166 -21.09 -39.57 2.49
CA THR A 166 -22.22 -39.09 3.27
C THR A 166 -21.93 -39.26 4.75
N ILE A 167 -22.05 -38.18 5.52
CA ILE A 167 -21.80 -38.18 6.96
C ILE A 167 -23.12 -38.54 7.66
N PRO A 168 -23.15 -39.62 8.47
CA PRO A 168 -24.37 -40.02 9.17
C PRO A 168 -24.90 -38.90 10.07
N SER A 169 -26.21 -38.68 10.09
CA SER A 169 -26.83 -37.62 10.91
C SER A 169 -26.51 -37.76 12.41
N ASN A 170 -26.38 -38.99 12.93
CA ASN A 170 -26.00 -39.22 14.33
C ASN A 170 -24.53 -38.89 14.65
N ILE A 171 -23.72 -38.59 13.64
CA ILE A 171 -22.33 -38.12 13.77
C ILE A 171 -22.26 -36.62 13.49
N ALA A 172 -22.95 -36.18 12.44
CA ALA A 172 -22.96 -34.79 12.01
C ALA A 172 -23.78 -33.88 12.91
N ASP A 173 -24.84 -34.41 13.51
CA ASP A 173 -25.69 -33.74 14.48
C ASP A 173 -25.43 -34.33 15.87
N ASN A 174 -25.62 -33.50 16.89
CA ASN A 174 -25.51 -33.89 18.29
C ASN A 174 -26.75 -34.65 18.78
N LYS A 175 -26.79 -34.97 20.08
CA LYS A 175 -27.94 -35.63 20.73
C LYS A 175 -29.26 -34.84 20.62
N ASN A 176 -29.19 -33.54 20.36
CA ASN A 176 -30.33 -32.64 20.19
C ASN A 176 -30.68 -32.38 18.71
N GLY A 177 -30.04 -33.09 17.77
CA GLY A 177 -30.25 -32.92 16.33
C GLY A 177 -29.73 -31.60 15.76
N ARG A 178 -28.82 -30.93 16.47
CA ARG A 178 -28.19 -29.66 16.07
C ARG A 178 -26.72 -29.91 15.78
N GLY A 179 -26.25 -29.45 14.62
CA GLY A 179 -24.86 -29.59 14.18
C GLY A 179 -24.65 -28.92 12.82
N LEU A 180 -23.46 -28.36 12.63
CA LEU A 180 -23.02 -27.76 11.38
C LEU A 180 -21.53 -28.07 11.19
N LEU A 181 -21.25 -29.15 10.47
CA LEU A 181 -19.90 -29.47 10.07
C LEU A 181 -19.44 -28.49 8.98
N ALA A 182 -18.38 -27.74 9.26
CA ALA A 182 -18.05 -26.54 8.49
C ALA A 182 -16.61 -26.53 7.97
N THR A 183 -15.62 -26.93 8.78
CA THR A 183 -14.20 -26.80 8.41
C THR A 183 -13.54 -28.16 8.23
N PRO A 184 -13.31 -28.62 6.99
CA PRO A 184 -12.51 -29.81 6.74
C PRO A 184 -11.01 -29.49 6.81
N LEU A 185 -10.22 -30.35 7.44
CA LEU A 185 -8.76 -30.35 7.41
C LEU A 185 -8.28 -31.74 6.97
N ALA A 186 -7.73 -31.83 5.76
CA ALA A 186 -7.21 -33.08 5.22
C ALA A 186 -5.76 -33.32 5.64
N TYR A 187 -5.51 -34.42 6.35
CA TYR A 187 -4.16 -34.92 6.59
C TYR A 187 -3.86 -36.16 5.76
N ILE A 188 -2.81 -36.06 4.94
CA ILE A 188 -2.32 -37.15 4.10
C ILE A 188 -0.83 -37.33 4.40
N ARG A 189 -0.43 -38.56 4.77
CA ARG A 189 0.98 -38.88 5.05
C ARG A 189 1.78 -39.14 3.78
N ASP A 190 1.17 -39.79 2.80
CA ASP A 190 1.76 -40.13 1.51
C ASP A 190 0.76 -39.78 0.42
N CYS A 191 1.09 -38.78 -0.41
CA CYS A 191 0.20 -38.29 -1.47
C CYS A 191 -0.15 -39.36 -2.51
N ARG A 192 0.57 -40.50 -2.56
CA ARG A 192 0.24 -41.63 -3.43
C ARG A 192 -0.94 -42.48 -2.94
N ARG A 193 -1.39 -42.26 -1.70
CA ARG A 193 -2.48 -43.02 -1.04
C ARG A 193 -3.50 -42.06 -0.47
N ILE A 194 -4.24 -41.39 -1.36
CA ILE A 194 -5.29 -40.42 -0.98
C ILE A 194 -6.40 -41.08 -0.15
N ASP A 195 -6.67 -42.36 -0.37
CA ASP A 195 -7.62 -43.18 0.37
C ASP A 195 -7.25 -43.36 1.85
N ASN A 196 -5.98 -43.17 2.21
CA ASN A 196 -5.51 -43.12 3.59
C ASN A 196 -5.70 -41.75 4.26
N ALA A 197 -6.33 -40.78 3.60
CA ALA A 197 -6.56 -39.46 4.18
C ALA A 197 -7.31 -39.59 5.52
N THR A 198 -6.89 -38.78 6.49
CA THR A 198 -7.67 -38.53 7.70
C THR A 198 -8.20 -37.11 7.61
N VAL A 199 -9.52 -36.96 7.63
CA VAL A 199 -10.18 -35.66 7.52
C VAL A 199 -10.78 -35.30 8.87
N TYR A 200 -10.35 -34.17 9.41
CA TYR A 200 -10.88 -33.60 10.64
C TYR A 200 -11.91 -32.55 10.23
N MET A 201 -13.10 -32.59 10.82
CA MET A 201 -14.22 -31.71 10.47
C MET A 201 -14.74 -31.08 11.75
N SER A 202 -14.66 -29.76 11.84
CA SER A 202 -15.20 -29.05 13.00
C SER A 202 -16.72 -28.86 12.89
N ASP A 203 -17.40 -29.02 14.01
CA ASP A 203 -18.79 -28.66 14.21
C ASP A 203 -18.86 -27.30 14.89
N VAL A 204 -19.25 -26.28 14.13
CA VAL A 204 -19.25 -24.90 14.62
C VAL A 204 -20.49 -24.59 15.47
N VAL A 205 -21.60 -25.31 15.30
CA VAL A 205 -22.83 -25.05 16.07
C VAL A 205 -22.87 -25.85 17.37
N ASP A 206 -22.27 -27.04 17.40
CA ASP A 206 -22.28 -27.90 18.58
C ASP A 206 -20.90 -28.23 19.16
N PHE A 207 -19.86 -27.47 18.76
CA PHE A 207 -18.60 -27.47 19.50
C PHE A 207 -17.92 -28.85 19.55
N GLY A 208 -17.95 -29.59 18.44
CA GLY A 208 -17.42 -30.95 18.32
C GLY A 208 -16.38 -31.09 17.22
N LEU A 209 -15.60 -32.18 17.27
CA LEU A 209 -14.65 -32.55 16.23
C LEU A 209 -15.01 -33.93 15.67
N VAL A 210 -15.38 -34.00 14.40
CA VAL A 210 -15.62 -35.26 13.69
C VAL A 210 -14.35 -35.64 12.93
N ILE A 211 -13.93 -36.88 13.05
CA ILE A 211 -12.77 -37.45 12.39
C ILE A 211 -13.27 -38.55 11.46
N TYR A 212 -12.88 -38.46 10.20
CA TYR A 212 -13.13 -39.49 9.20
C TYR A 212 -11.82 -40.07 8.68
N ASN A 213 -11.77 -41.38 8.56
CA ASN A 213 -10.80 -42.08 7.74
C ASN A 213 -11.48 -43.31 7.14
N LYS A 214 -11.16 -43.64 5.89
CA LYS A 214 -11.79 -44.73 5.15
C LYS A 214 -11.77 -46.07 5.90
N TYR A 215 -10.72 -46.35 6.65
CA TYR A 215 -10.53 -47.62 7.35
C TYR A 215 -11.09 -47.63 8.77
N SER A 216 -11.02 -46.50 9.49
CA SER A 216 -11.56 -46.42 10.85
C SER A 216 -13.00 -45.90 10.93
N GLY A 217 -13.56 -45.46 9.81
CA GLY A 217 -14.87 -44.83 9.75
C GLY A 217 -14.89 -43.45 10.41
N PHE A 218 -16.08 -43.07 10.89
CA PHE A 218 -16.32 -41.81 11.58
C PHE A 218 -16.14 -41.95 13.09
N CYS A 219 -15.71 -40.87 13.71
CA CYS A 219 -15.75 -40.71 15.15
C CYS A 219 -15.91 -39.24 15.54
N ARG A 220 -16.69 -38.96 16.59
CA ARG A 220 -16.91 -37.60 17.14
C ARG A 220 -16.23 -37.49 18.50
N ILE A 221 -15.55 -36.36 18.72
CA ILE A 221 -14.97 -35.97 20.02
C ILE A 221 -15.66 -34.68 20.45
N GLU A 222 -16.06 -34.65 21.71
CA GLU A 222 -16.59 -33.46 22.36
C GLU A 222 -15.71 -33.13 23.57
N SER A 223 -15.49 -31.85 23.79
CA SER A 223 -14.73 -31.34 24.92
C SER A 223 -15.29 -29.98 25.31
N ASP A 224 -15.33 -29.67 26.61
CA ASP A 224 -15.79 -28.36 27.08
C ASP A 224 -14.88 -27.21 26.60
N PHE A 225 -13.64 -27.52 26.23
CA PHE A 225 -12.71 -26.56 25.63
C PHE A 225 -13.07 -26.18 24.19
N MET A 226 -13.98 -26.91 23.55
CA MET A 226 -14.42 -26.64 22.18
C MET A 226 -15.56 -25.61 22.13
N LYS A 227 -16.16 -25.29 23.29
CA LYS A 227 -17.24 -24.32 23.44
C LYS A 227 -16.69 -22.88 23.40
N PRO A 228 -17.43 -21.92 22.83
CA PRO A 228 -17.07 -20.51 22.85
C PRO A 228 -17.05 -19.99 24.30
N THR A 229 -16.15 -19.04 24.56
CA THR A 229 -15.94 -18.46 25.91
C THR A 229 -16.21 -16.97 25.96
N HIS A 230 -16.19 -16.29 24.81
CA HIS A 230 -16.34 -14.86 24.64
C HIS A 230 -17.24 -14.56 23.41
N PRO A 231 -18.54 -14.93 23.46
CA PRO A 231 -19.47 -14.83 22.32
C PRO A 231 -19.73 -13.40 21.86
N ASN A 232 -19.51 -12.41 22.74
CA ASN A 232 -19.58 -10.99 22.40
C ASN A 232 -18.21 -10.47 22.00
N PHE A 233 -18.10 -9.83 20.84
CA PHE A 233 -16.90 -9.12 20.41
C PHE A 233 -17.23 -7.91 19.55
N THR A 234 -16.29 -6.96 19.50
CA THR A 234 -16.45 -5.69 18.79
C THR A 234 -15.35 -5.57 17.74
N ILE A 235 -15.73 -5.14 16.54
CA ILE A 235 -14.82 -4.79 15.43
C ILE A 235 -15.20 -3.39 14.99
N GLU A 236 -14.26 -2.44 14.97
CA GLU A 236 -14.49 -1.07 14.47
C GLU A 236 -15.74 -0.38 15.05
N ASN A 237 -16.00 -0.56 16.36
CA ASN A 237 -17.19 -0.07 17.10
C ASN A 237 -18.52 -0.79 16.83
N GLU A 238 -18.56 -1.78 15.94
CA GLU A 238 -19.72 -2.64 15.75
C GLU A 238 -19.61 -3.88 16.64
N SER A 239 -20.66 -4.18 17.42
CA SER A 239 -20.67 -5.31 18.37
C SER A 239 -21.51 -6.46 17.82
N PHE A 240 -20.93 -7.66 17.85
CA PHE A 240 -21.52 -8.87 17.32
C PHE A 240 -21.59 -9.96 18.39
N TYR A 241 -22.63 -10.78 18.33
CA TYR A 241 -22.79 -11.99 19.13
C TYR A 241 -22.61 -13.22 18.23
N LEU A 242 -21.68 -14.11 18.57
CA LEU A 242 -21.43 -15.34 17.80
C LEU A 242 -21.12 -16.50 18.75
N GLU A 243 -21.88 -17.58 18.64
CA GLU A 243 -21.67 -18.84 19.37
C GLU A 243 -21.17 -19.93 18.42
N ASP A 244 -20.02 -19.70 17.80
CA ASP A 244 -19.40 -20.66 16.88
C ASP A 244 -18.16 -21.33 17.50
N GLY A 245 -18.02 -22.63 17.23
CA GLY A 245 -17.02 -23.55 17.78
C GLY A 245 -15.67 -23.61 17.06
N ILE A 246 -15.10 -24.82 17.04
CA ILE A 246 -13.73 -25.16 16.62
C ILE A 246 -13.46 -24.80 15.15
N VAL A 247 -12.22 -24.40 14.86
CA VAL A 247 -11.82 -24.01 13.50
C VAL A 247 -10.60 -24.77 12.90
N ASP A 248 -9.66 -25.35 13.69
CA ASP A 248 -8.47 -26.07 13.13
C ASP A 248 -7.78 -27.07 14.15
N LEU A 249 -6.69 -27.79 13.83
CA LEU A 249 -6.08 -28.82 14.72
C LEU A 249 -5.23 -28.24 15.87
N PHE A 250 -4.64 -27.06 15.66
CA PHE A 250 -4.61 -26.06 16.72
C PHE A 250 -5.94 -25.34 16.60
N TYR A 251 -6.84 -25.49 17.56
CA TYR A 251 -8.13 -24.83 17.49
C TYR A 251 -8.21 -23.70 18.48
N ALA A 252 -8.92 -22.68 18.07
CA ALA A 252 -9.64 -21.82 18.98
C ALA A 252 -11.13 -21.94 18.66
N PRO A 253 -12.03 -21.87 19.65
CA PRO A 253 -13.42 -21.58 19.35
C PRO A 253 -13.50 -20.15 18.78
N LEU A 254 -14.32 -19.95 17.73
CA LEU A 254 -14.43 -18.70 16.95
C LEU A 254 -14.72 -17.46 17.82
N ALA A 255 -15.28 -17.69 19.00
CA ALA A 255 -15.51 -16.72 20.06
C ALA A 255 -14.71 -17.08 21.33
N GLY A 256 -13.39 -17.18 21.22
CA GLY A 256 -12.52 -17.43 22.36
C GLY A 256 -11.12 -16.87 22.21
N ASN A 257 -10.48 -16.64 23.34
CA ASN A 257 -9.13 -16.09 23.43
C ASN A 257 -8.08 -17.15 23.74
N ARG A 258 -8.31 -18.42 23.38
CA ARG A 258 -7.37 -19.52 23.69
C ARG A 258 -7.09 -20.34 22.45
N ILE A 259 -5.81 -20.55 22.16
CA ILE A 259 -5.37 -21.59 21.23
C ILE A 259 -5.17 -22.87 22.02
N LEU A 260 -5.80 -23.94 21.57
CA LEU A 260 -5.85 -25.25 22.20
C LEU A 260 -5.18 -26.27 21.27
N LYS A 261 -4.64 -27.34 21.85
CA LYS A 261 -4.03 -28.43 21.10
C LYS A 261 -4.35 -29.79 21.72
N MET A 262 -4.49 -30.78 20.85
CA MET A 262 -4.56 -32.19 21.23
C MET A 262 -3.53 -33.00 20.44
N ASN A 263 -2.93 -34.00 21.07
CA ASN A 263 -1.97 -34.85 20.38
C ASN A 263 -2.68 -35.68 19.29
N LYS A 264 -2.17 -35.62 18.07
CA LYS A 264 -2.71 -36.40 16.95
C LYS A 264 -2.77 -37.91 17.19
N HIS A 265 -1.81 -38.48 17.91
CA HIS A 265 -1.83 -39.91 18.27
C HIS A 265 -3.00 -40.25 19.19
N THR A 266 -3.42 -39.30 20.01
CA THR A 266 -4.64 -39.39 20.82
C THR A 266 -5.87 -39.34 19.93
N LEU A 267 -5.93 -38.38 19.00
CA LEU A 267 -7.05 -38.24 18.06
C LEU A 267 -7.26 -39.50 17.19
N ARG A 268 -6.20 -40.25 16.89
CA ARG A 268 -6.32 -41.57 16.21
C ARG A 268 -7.07 -42.63 17.01
N LYS A 269 -7.19 -42.47 18.33
CA LYS A 269 -7.95 -43.36 19.23
C LYS A 269 -9.33 -42.78 19.56
N CYS A 270 -9.85 -41.88 18.72
CA CYS A 270 -11.09 -41.16 18.93
C CYS A 270 -12.24 -42.02 19.46
N SER A 271 -12.48 -43.20 18.88
CA SER A 271 -13.62 -44.06 19.25
C SER A 271 -13.59 -44.58 20.69
N LYS A 272 -12.47 -44.39 21.40
CA LYS A 272 -12.26 -44.80 22.79
C LYS A 272 -12.17 -43.62 23.76
N LEU A 273 -12.30 -42.37 23.29
CA LEU A 273 -12.19 -41.19 24.13
C LEU A 273 -13.56 -40.77 24.66
N SER A 274 -13.71 -40.77 25.99
CA SER A 274 -14.85 -40.12 26.63
C SER A 274 -14.66 -38.59 26.67
N ASN A 275 -15.73 -37.81 26.84
CA ASN A 275 -15.65 -36.35 26.96
C ASN A 275 -14.72 -35.91 28.11
N SER A 276 -14.75 -36.62 29.24
CA SER A 276 -13.82 -36.38 30.37
C SER A 276 -12.37 -36.62 29.98
N GLU A 277 -12.10 -37.66 29.20
CA GLU A 277 -10.76 -37.98 28.74
C GLU A 277 -10.27 -37.00 27.67
N ALA A 278 -11.15 -36.57 26.77
CA ALA A 278 -10.88 -35.50 25.81
C ALA A 278 -10.52 -34.19 26.53
N ASN A 279 -11.31 -33.79 27.55
CA ASN A 279 -11.02 -32.63 28.40
C ASN A 279 -9.63 -32.74 29.07
N ARG A 280 -9.29 -33.90 29.64
CA ARG A 280 -7.98 -34.12 30.28
C ARG A 280 -6.81 -34.03 29.28
N LEU A 281 -7.04 -34.41 28.03
CA LEU A 281 -6.00 -34.48 27.00
C LEU A 281 -5.87 -33.21 26.18
N THR A 282 -6.88 -32.35 26.18
CA THR A 282 -6.81 -31.00 25.63
C THR A 282 -5.86 -30.15 26.45
N LYS A 283 -4.92 -29.48 25.79
CA LYS A 283 -3.98 -28.56 26.41
C LYS A 283 -4.18 -27.16 25.86
N VAL A 284 -4.14 -26.16 26.74
CA VAL A 284 -4.02 -24.76 26.32
C VAL A 284 -2.62 -24.57 25.74
N ALA A 285 -2.55 -24.28 24.44
CA ALA A 285 -1.31 -23.88 23.79
C ALA A 285 -0.96 -22.44 24.22
N GLY A 286 -1.94 -21.53 24.24
CA GLY A 286 -1.85 -20.27 24.99
C GLY A 286 -3.11 -19.42 24.92
N ILE A 287 -3.02 -18.22 25.49
CA ILE A 287 -4.15 -17.32 25.77
C ILE A 287 -3.89 -15.96 25.12
N LEU A 288 -4.70 -15.59 24.13
CA LEU A 288 -4.62 -14.37 23.33
C LEU A 288 -5.22 -13.16 24.06
N SER A 289 -4.86 -11.96 23.61
CA SER A 289 -5.44 -10.68 24.09
C SER A 289 -6.88 -10.47 23.63
N GLY A 290 -7.25 -11.04 22.47
CA GLY A 290 -8.59 -10.95 21.89
C GLY A 290 -9.08 -12.28 21.31
N GLN A 291 -10.26 -12.25 20.71
CA GLN A 291 -10.83 -13.39 19.97
C GLN A 291 -10.00 -13.68 18.71
N THR A 292 -9.90 -14.94 18.33
CA THR A 292 -9.26 -15.38 17.09
C THR A 292 -10.24 -16.12 16.21
N GLY A 293 -10.03 -16.01 14.90
CA GLY A 293 -10.77 -16.73 13.88
C GLY A 293 -9.99 -17.97 13.38
N PRO A 294 -10.05 -18.27 12.06
CA PRO A 294 -9.32 -19.37 11.45
C PRO A 294 -7.83 -19.34 11.74
N ILE A 295 -7.26 -20.54 11.85
CA ILE A 295 -5.83 -20.75 12.04
C ILE A 295 -5.31 -21.43 10.76
N ALA A 296 -4.13 -21.02 10.32
CA ALA A 296 -3.37 -21.65 9.26
C ALA A 296 -2.00 -22.07 9.78
N SER A 297 -1.31 -22.98 9.11
CA SER A 297 0.02 -23.42 9.52
C SER A 297 0.96 -23.68 8.36
N GLN A 298 2.24 -23.36 8.56
CA GLN A 298 3.32 -23.71 7.64
C GLN A 298 4.54 -24.17 8.44
N GLY A 299 4.92 -25.44 8.26
CA GLY A 299 5.99 -26.05 9.04
C GLY A 299 5.64 -26.07 10.54
N ASN A 300 6.45 -25.39 11.35
CA ASN A 300 6.23 -25.27 12.79
C ASN A 300 5.53 -23.96 13.19
N VAL A 301 5.16 -23.11 12.24
CA VAL A 301 4.54 -21.81 12.51
C VAL A 301 3.04 -21.92 12.31
N ILE A 302 2.28 -21.34 13.23
CA ILE A 302 0.84 -21.10 13.08
C ILE A 302 0.56 -19.62 12.86
N PHE A 303 -0.42 -19.32 12.03
CA PHE A 303 -0.94 -17.99 11.74
C PHE A 303 -2.39 -17.94 12.21
N PHE A 304 -2.78 -16.88 12.90
CA PHE A 304 -4.12 -16.76 13.48
C PHE A 304 -4.51 -15.30 13.58
N SER A 305 -5.81 -14.99 13.48
CA SER A 305 -6.27 -13.61 13.59
C SER A 305 -6.40 -13.16 15.04
N ASN A 306 -6.24 -11.86 15.28
CA ASN A 306 -6.68 -11.19 16.49
C ASN A 306 -7.78 -10.21 16.05
N ILE A 307 -9.02 -10.68 16.20
CA ILE A 307 -10.22 -10.06 15.64
C ILE A 307 -10.43 -8.64 16.19
N PRO A 308 -10.40 -8.39 17.52
CA PRO A 308 -10.55 -7.03 18.05
C PRO A 308 -9.48 -6.05 17.58
N GLU A 309 -8.24 -6.52 17.40
CA GLU A 309 -7.12 -5.70 16.93
C GLU A 309 -6.96 -5.73 15.40
N THR A 310 -7.91 -6.32 14.66
CA THR A 310 -7.92 -6.42 13.19
C THR A 310 -6.57 -6.90 12.59
N SER A 311 -5.94 -7.87 13.25
CA SER A 311 -4.58 -8.29 12.91
C SER A 311 -4.47 -9.79 12.63
N ILE A 312 -3.40 -10.17 11.94
CA ILE A 312 -2.93 -11.55 11.77
C ILE A 312 -1.62 -11.66 12.54
N LEU A 313 -1.55 -12.61 13.46
CA LEU A 313 -0.40 -12.92 14.28
C LEU A 313 0.19 -14.26 13.84
N CYS A 314 1.48 -14.48 14.13
CA CYS A 314 2.09 -15.79 14.01
C CYS A 314 2.83 -16.23 15.28
N ALA A 315 2.97 -17.55 15.44
CA ALA A 315 3.71 -18.14 16.55
C ALA A 315 4.43 -19.43 16.13
N ASP A 316 5.69 -19.56 16.54
CA ASP A 316 6.48 -20.80 16.41
C ASP A 316 6.07 -21.80 17.50
N THR A 317 5.51 -22.93 17.08
CA THR A 317 4.99 -23.98 17.95
C THR A 317 6.08 -24.85 18.60
N THR A 318 7.35 -24.73 18.19
CA THR A 318 8.47 -25.40 18.86
C THR A 318 8.89 -24.70 20.16
N LYS A 319 8.56 -23.43 20.29
CA LYS A 319 8.82 -22.62 21.48
C LYS A 319 7.64 -22.71 22.45
N LYS A 320 7.85 -22.30 23.70
CA LYS A 320 6.72 -22.13 24.63
C LYS A 320 5.82 -21.06 24.03
N PHE A 321 4.63 -21.48 23.61
CA PHE A 321 3.66 -20.59 22.99
C PHE A 321 3.29 -19.50 24.01
N ASP A 322 3.69 -18.28 23.69
CA ASP A 322 3.44 -17.07 24.45
C ASP A 322 2.97 -16.02 23.45
N PRO A 323 1.66 -15.71 23.41
CA PRO A 323 1.12 -14.77 22.44
C PRO A 323 1.55 -13.33 22.69
N SER A 324 2.17 -13.02 23.85
CA SER A 324 2.88 -11.75 24.03
C SER A 324 4.20 -11.66 23.27
N ASN A 325 4.71 -12.80 22.78
CA ASN A 325 5.85 -12.88 21.87
C ASN A 325 5.41 -13.16 20.41
N SER A 326 4.10 -13.17 20.12
CA SER A 326 3.61 -13.35 18.76
C SER A 326 3.96 -12.13 17.91
N LEU A 327 4.50 -12.39 16.73
CA LEU A 327 4.82 -11.35 15.75
C LEU A 327 3.55 -11.02 14.96
N TYR A 328 3.29 -9.75 14.76
CA TYR A 328 2.21 -9.31 13.87
C TYR A 328 2.67 -9.51 12.43
N VAL A 329 1.93 -10.33 11.70
CA VAL A 329 2.09 -10.53 10.26
C VAL A 329 1.30 -9.47 9.48
N TYR A 330 0.23 -8.96 10.08
CA TYR A 330 -0.62 -7.88 9.55
C TYR A 330 -1.42 -7.25 10.69
N SER A 331 -1.71 -5.96 10.69
CA SER A 331 -2.70 -5.32 11.58
C SER A 331 -3.28 -4.11 10.88
N SER A 332 -4.62 -3.97 10.88
CA SER A 332 -5.24 -2.76 10.36
C SER A 332 -5.16 -1.58 11.33
N TYR A 333 -4.84 -1.83 12.61
CA TYR A 333 -4.73 -0.79 13.64
C TYR A 333 -3.30 -0.40 14.03
N ASN A 334 -2.23 -1.12 13.63
CA ASN A 334 -0.84 -0.68 13.83
C ASN A 334 0.20 -1.57 13.13
N ASN A 335 1.09 -0.97 12.33
CA ASN A 335 2.36 -1.61 11.96
C ASN A 335 3.19 -1.92 13.21
N CYS A 336 3.75 -3.13 13.29
CA CYS A 336 4.32 -3.68 14.50
C CYS A 336 5.70 -3.12 14.88
N SER A 337 5.77 -2.40 16.00
CA SER A 337 7.01 -2.18 16.77
C SER A 337 7.14 -3.24 17.88
N LEU A 338 8.33 -3.81 18.06
CA LEU A 338 8.63 -4.75 19.15
C LEU A 338 8.61 -4.04 20.52
N LYS A 339 7.84 -4.53 21.50
CA LYS A 339 8.00 -4.15 22.92
C LYS A 339 8.49 -5.32 23.77
N MET A 340 9.69 -5.16 24.34
CA MET A 340 10.25 -6.00 25.40
C MET A 340 9.53 -5.77 26.74
N LYS A 341 9.34 -6.86 27.49
CA LYS A 341 8.76 -6.92 28.84
C LYS A 341 9.59 -6.14 29.87
N LYS A 342 8.94 -5.31 30.69
CA LYS A 342 9.43 -4.87 32.01
C LYS A 342 8.48 -5.39 33.10
N THR A 343 9.09 -5.92 34.16
CA THR A 343 8.47 -6.54 35.34
C THR A 343 7.78 -5.50 36.24
N LEU A 344 6.73 -5.93 36.95
CA LEU A 344 5.87 -5.18 37.86
C LEU A 344 6.60 -4.17 38.78
N PHE A 345 6.03 -2.97 38.94
CA PHE A 345 6.05 -2.24 40.20
C PHE A 345 4.72 -1.51 40.45
N VAL A 346 4.40 -1.41 41.74
CA VAL A 346 3.11 -1.10 42.37
C VAL A 346 2.59 0.31 42.05
N ILE A 347 1.25 0.39 41.98
CA ILE A 347 0.43 1.59 41.78
C ILE A 347 0.77 2.66 42.83
N SER A 348 1.25 3.82 42.37
CA SER A 348 1.07 5.09 43.07
C SER A 348 0.64 6.13 42.03
N ILE A 349 -0.51 6.74 42.30
CA ILE A 349 -1.13 7.79 41.49
C ILE A 349 -0.16 8.98 41.45
N LEU A 350 0.49 9.21 40.31
CA LEU A 350 1.16 10.45 39.98
C LEU A 350 0.69 10.84 38.57
N THR A 351 0.14 12.04 38.45
CA THR A 351 -0.18 12.68 37.18
C THR A 351 1.05 12.65 36.27
N THR A 352 1.11 11.70 35.34
CA THR A 352 2.12 11.71 34.29
C THR A 352 1.74 12.80 33.32
N VAL A 353 2.43 13.94 33.43
CA VAL A 353 2.70 14.78 32.27
C VAL A 353 3.17 13.83 31.17
N THR A 354 2.43 13.76 30.07
CA THR A 354 2.91 13.11 28.85
C THR A 354 4.15 13.87 28.42
N VAL A 355 5.33 13.38 28.81
CA VAL A 355 6.57 13.82 28.19
C VAL A 355 6.48 13.28 26.77
N SER A 356 6.15 14.15 25.81
CA SER A 356 6.30 13.84 24.39
C SER A 356 7.76 13.49 24.15
N PHE A 357 8.05 12.22 23.90
CA PHE A 357 9.31 11.81 23.29
C PHE A 357 9.20 12.18 21.81
N GLY A 358 9.61 13.40 21.48
CA GLY A 358 9.67 13.91 20.12
C GLY A 358 10.56 15.14 20.12
N VAL A 359 11.46 15.23 19.14
CA VAL A 359 12.29 16.42 18.96
C VAL A 359 11.34 17.60 18.66
N ASN A 360 11.59 18.74 19.29
CA ASN A 360 10.69 19.88 19.20
C ASN A 360 10.47 20.34 17.74
N LEU A 361 9.24 20.16 17.24
CA LEU A 361 8.82 20.57 15.91
C LEU A 361 8.36 22.04 15.95
N THR A 362 9.19 22.94 15.41
CA THR A 362 8.95 24.39 15.49
C THR A 362 8.30 24.91 14.20
N VAL A 363 7.19 25.64 14.33
CA VAL A 363 6.55 26.32 13.20
C VAL A 363 7.27 27.64 12.91
N VAL A 364 7.89 27.75 11.74
CA VAL A 364 8.58 28.97 11.30
C VAL A 364 7.60 29.92 10.63
N TYR A 365 6.80 29.40 9.69
CA TYR A 365 5.79 30.17 8.97
C TYR A 365 4.52 29.36 8.78
N LYS A 366 3.40 30.07 8.66
CA LYS A 366 2.07 29.49 8.43
C LYS A 366 1.25 30.35 7.48
N TRP A 367 0.45 29.70 6.66
CA TRP A 367 -0.47 30.34 5.74
C TRP A 367 -1.86 29.71 5.84
N LYS A 368 -2.87 30.56 5.86
CA LYS A 368 -4.24 30.17 5.55
C LYS A 368 -4.43 30.00 4.05
N TYR A 369 -3.93 30.97 3.30
CA TYR A 369 -3.89 30.96 1.84
C TYR A 369 -2.69 31.77 1.36
N VAL A 370 -2.26 31.51 0.13
CA VAL A 370 -1.12 32.20 -0.48
C VAL A 370 -1.58 33.55 -1.05
N ASP A 371 -0.83 34.60 -0.74
CA ASP A 371 -0.91 35.91 -1.39
C ASP A 371 0.51 36.41 -1.70
N PHE A 372 0.62 37.31 -2.65
CA PHE A 372 1.89 37.72 -3.24
C PHE A 372 2.25 39.16 -2.88
N LEU A 373 3.53 39.47 -3.03
CA LEU A 373 4.02 40.85 -3.09
C LEU A 373 3.74 41.44 -4.48
N TRP A 374 2.57 42.06 -4.60
CA TRP A 374 2.15 42.74 -5.82
C TRP A 374 2.89 44.08 -6.00
N GLU A 375 3.21 44.44 -7.24
CA GLU A 375 3.79 45.74 -7.60
C GLU A 375 2.83 46.89 -7.30
N SER A 376 1.53 46.64 -7.36
CA SER A 376 0.47 47.56 -6.98
C SER A 376 -0.85 46.82 -6.69
N GLU A 377 -1.75 47.42 -5.91
CA GLU A 377 -3.09 46.85 -5.70
C GLU A 377 -3.85 46.69 -7.03
N LYS A 378 -3.63 47.59 -7.99
CA LYS A 378 -4.21 47.48 -9.34
C LYS A 378 -3.75 46.21 -10.07
N GLN A 379 -2.50 45.78 -9.89
CA GLN A 379 -2.00 44.52 -10.46
C GLN A 379 -2.72 43.32 -9.83
N ARG A 380 -2.89 43.34 -8.50
CA ARG A 380 -3.62 42.33 -7.74
C ARG A 380 -5.08 42.22 -8.19
N GLU A 381 -5.80 43.34 -8.23
CA GLU A 381 -7.19 43.40 -8.68
C GLU A 381 -7.33 42.92 -10.13
N ALA A 382 -6.42 43.32 -11.03
CA ALA A 382 -6.43 42.86 -12.41
C ALA A 382 -6.25 41.34 -12.51
N ALA A 383 -5.33 40.76 -11.71
CA ALA A 383 -5.10 39.32 -11.68
C ALA A 383 -6.31 38.54 -11.15
N ILE A 384 -7.00 39.07 -10.14
CA ILE A 384 -8.25 38.48 -9.61
C ILE A 384 -9.35 38.56 -10.67
N ASN A 385 -9.57 39.74 -11.26
CA ASN A 385 -10.63 39.96 -12.25
C ASN A 385 -10.41 39.16 -13.55
N SER A 386 -9.18 38.77 -13.84
CA SER A 386 -8.83 37.95 -15.00
C SER A 386 -8.64 36.46 -14.66
N ASP A 387 -9.05 36.01 -13.47
CA ASP A 387 -8.87 34.63 -12.96
C ASP A 387 -7.42 34.11 -12.99
N LYS A 388 -6.44 35.02 -13.06
CA LYS A 388 -5.00 34.71 -13.01
C LYS A 388 -4.50 34.52 -11.58
N TYR A 389 -5.25 35.03 -10.60
CA TYR A 389 -5.02 34.77 -9.19
C TYR A 389 -6.31 34.32 -8.50
N ASN A 390 -6.30 33.09 -8.00
CA ASN A 390 -7.31 32.53 -7.12
C ASN A 390 -6.60 31.89 -5.91
N PRO A 391 -6.84 32.38 -4.69
CA PRO A 391 -6.20 31.83 -3.49
C PRO A 391 -6.56 30.37 -3.21
N ASN A 392 -7.71 29.87 -3.70
CA ASN A 392 -8.07 28.45 -3.55
C ASN A 392 -7.21 27.52 -4.40
N SER A 393 -6.64 28.02 -5.50
CA SER A 393 -5.80 27.23 -6.42
C SER A 393 -4.34 27.16 -6.01
N CYS A 394 -3.90 28.03 -5.09
CA CYS A 394 -2.49 28.16 -4.74
C CYS A 394 -2.10 27.17 -3.62
N VAL A 395 -1.28 26.17 -3.96
CA VAL A 395 -0.79 25.15 -3.03
C VAL A 395 0.73 25.19 -2.97
N LEU A 396 1.28 25.26 -1.75
CA LEU A 396 2.73 25.21 -1.56
C LEU A 396 3.26 23.76 -1.55
N TYR A 397 4.34 23.50 -2.29
CA TYR A 397 4.90 22.15 -2.48
C TYR A 397 6.28 21.97 -1.87
N ASP A 398 7.26 22.80 -2.18
CA ASP A 398 8.65 22.62 -1.71
C ASP A 398 9.15 23.80 -0.90
N VAL A 399 10.21 23.55 -0.15
CA VAL A 399 10.97 24.57 0.58
C VAL A 399 12.46 24.30 0.47
N ASP A 400 13.24 25.35 0.29
CA ASP A 400 14.69 25.29 0.44
C ASP A 400 15.19 26.64 0.99
N LYS A 401 16.34 26.62 1.67
CA LYS A 401 16.88 27.80 2.35
C LYS A 401 18.33 28.06 1.92
N THR A 402 18.58 29.32 1.60
CA THR A 402 19.91 29.82 1.23
C THR A 402 20.81 30.04 2.45
N GLN A 403 22.11 30.25 2.19
CA GLN A 403 23.07 30.62 3.24
C GLN A 403 22.83 32.04 3.79
N ASP A 404 22.26 32.94 3.00
CA ASP A 404 21.85 34.30 3.39
C ASP A 404 20.41 34.34 3.93
N ASP A 405 19.94 33.23 4.49
CA ASP A 405 18.67 33.06 5.18
C ASP A 405 17.37 33.23 4.37
N ARG A 406 17.43 33.57 3.08
CA ARG A 406 16.25 33.56 2.20
C ARG A 406 15.66 32.16 2.10
N ILE A 407 14.33 32.08 2.26
CA ILE A 407 13.55 30.85 2.12
C ILE A 407 12.81 30.89 0.80
N PHE A 408 13.06 29.89 -0.03
CA PHE A 408 12.37 29.64 -1.28
C PHE A 408 11.19 28.70 -1.05
N VAL A 409 10.08 28.98 -1.71
CA VAL A 409 8.89 28.15 -1.72
C VAL A 409 8.35 28.03 -3.14
N THR A 410 7.71 26.92 -3.46
CA THR A 410 7.13 26.66 -4.78
C THR A 410 5.63 26.46 -4.73
N SER A 411 4.94 26.82 -5.81
CA SER A 411 3.53 26.52 -6.06
C SER A 411 3.36 26.08 -7.51
N VAL A 412 2.81 24.91 -7.74
CA VAL A 412 2.58 24.43 -9.12
C VAL A 412 1.59 25.37 -9.82
N ARG A 413 1.84 25.71 -11.09
CA ARG A 413 0.90 26.55 -11.85
C ARG A 413 -0.32 25.75 -12.26
N GLU A 414 -1.41 26.00 -11.56
CA GLU A 414 -2.77 25.70 -11.97
C GLU A 414 -3.47 26.97 -12.50
N GLN A 415 -4.69 26.81 -13.00
CA GLN A 415 -5.55 27.97 -13.25
C GLN A 415 -5.73 28.77 -11.95
N GLY A 416 -5.36 30.05 -11.98
CA GLY A 416 -5.39 30.93 -10.81
C GLY A 416 -4.10 30.97 -9.99
N VAL A 417 -3.01 30.35 -10.44
CA VAL A 417 -1.69 30.46 -9.80
C VAL A 417 -0.75 31.33 -10.66
N PRO A 418 -0.42 32.56 -10.20
CA PRO A 418 0.28 33.53 -11.03
C PRO A 418 1.80 33.32 -11.10
N ALA A 419 2.42 32.76 -10.06
CA ALA A 419 3.85 32.48 -10.01
C ALA A 419 4.13 31.17 -9.27
N SER A 420 5.20 30.47 -9.67
CA SER A 420 5.51 29.11 -9.19
C SER A 420 6.77 28.95 -8.37
N LEU A 421 7.64 29.96 -8.35
CA LEU A 421 8.83 29.99 -7.51
C LEU A 421 8.89 31.35 -6.82
N MET A 422 8.95 31.35 -5.50
CA MET A 422 8.88 32.57 -4.72
C MET A 422 9.85 32.52 -3.54
N THR A 423 10.12 33.68 -2.96
CA THR A 423 10.76 33.80 -1.65
C THR A 423 9.77 34.31 -0.61
N VAL A 424 9.92 33.87 0.64
CA VAL A 424 9.12 34.37 1.76
C VAL A 424 9.60 35.78 2.11
N SER A 425 8.69 36.76 2.13
CA SER A 425 9.01 38.15 2.48
C SER A 425 8.75 38.47 3.95
N ASP A 426 9.27 39.61 4.39
CA ASP A 426 9.03 40.15 5.74
C ASP A 426 7.64 40.79 5.91
N LYS A 427 6.88 40.97 4.81
CA LYS A 427 5.52 41.53 4.88
C LYS A 427 4.51 40.43 5.11
N THR A 428 3.48 40.73 5.89
CA THR A 428 2.40 39.78 6.23
C THR A 428 1.04 40.35 5.81
N GLY A 429 0.28 39.54 5.07
CA GLY A 429 -1.12 39.81 4.73
C GLY A 429 -2.09 38.99 5.60
N PRO A 430 -3.40 39.05 5.31
CA PRO A 430 -4.41 38.33 6.11
C PRO A 430 -4.27 36.80 6.05
N GLY A 431 -3.71 36.29 4.94
CA GLY A 431 -3.45 34.86 4.74
C GLY A 431 -2.16 34.36 5.38
N GLY A 432 -1.19 35.23 5.68
CA GLY A 432 0.17 34.85 6.13
C GLY A 432 1.24 35.74 5.50
N PRO A 433 2.53 35.37 5.63
CA PRO A 433 3.62 36.07 4.96
C PRO A 433 3.39 36.19 3.45
N LEU A 434 3.63 37.35 2.86
CA LEU A 434 3.50 37.54 1.41
C LEU A 434 4.68 36.90 0.69
N LEU A 435 4.42 36.32 -0.48
CA LEU A 435 5.45 35.66 -1.29
C LEU A 435 5.90 36.56 -2.45
N ASP A 436 7.23 36.73 -2.59
CA ASP A 436 7.85 37.52 -3.66
C ASP A 436 8.28 36.61 -4.82
N PRO A 437 7.70 36.74 -6.02
CA PRO A 437 8.09 35.92 -7.17
C PRO A 437 9.56 36.05 -7.50
N TYR A 438 10.22 34.92 -7.79
CA TYR A 438 11.64 34.89 -8.05
C TYR A 438 11.97 34.57 -9.52
N PRO A 439 12.91 35.31 -10.15
CA PRO A 439 13.59 36.49 -9.61
C PRO A 439 12.72 37.74 -9.48
N ASN A 440 11.63 37.82 -10.24
CA ASN A 440 10.59 38.86 -10.20
C ASN A 440 9.43 38.50 -11.15
N TRP A 441 8.39 39.33 -11.18
CA TRP A 441 7.19 39.15 -12.01
C TRP A 441 7.46 39.01 -13.51
N SER A 442 8.55 39.57 -14.06
CA SER A 442 8.81 39.53 -15.50
C SER A 442 9.12 38.11 -16.01
N TRP A 443 9.39 37.16 -15.12
CA TRP A 443 9.68 35.77 -15.46
C TRP A 443 8.42 34.91 -15.62
N TYR A 444 7.24 35.42 -15.25
CA TYR A 444 5.98 34.66 -15.20
C TYR A 444 5.03 35.05 -16.34
N ASN A 445 5.54 35.04 -17.57
CA ASN A 445 4.74 35.21 -18.77
C ASN A 445 4.51 33.85 -19.43
N GLU A 446 3.25 33.39 -19.45
CA GLU A 446 2.87 32.11 -20.04
C GLU A 446 3.10 31.99 -21.55
N ASN A 447 3.28 33.11 -22.26
CA ASN A 447 3.55 33.13 -23.69
C ASN A 447 5.05 33.16 -24.02
N ASP A 448 5.92 33.23 -23.01
CA ASP A 448 7.38 33.24 -23.20
C ASP A 448 8.02 32.00 -22.55
N CYS A 449 8.42 31.03 -23.38
CA CYS A 449 9.13 29.84 -22.93
C CYS A 449 10.57 30.11 -22.47
N ASN A 450 11.05 31.37 -22.49
CA ASN A 450 12.26 31.79 -21.78
C ASN A 450 11.96 32.23 -20.34
N GLY A 451 10.69 32.34 -19.93
CA GLY A 451 10.30 32.51 -18.55
C GLY A 451 10.39 31.21 -17.73
N ILE A 452 9.76 31.25 -16.55
CA ILE A 452 9.44 30.09 -15.73
C ILE A 452 7.94 29.79 -15.91
N ILE A 453 7.62 28.57 -16.33
CA ILE A 453 6.24 28.11 -16.37
C ILE A 453 5.87 27.53 -15.01
N SER A 454 6.25 26.31 -14.65
CA SER A 454 5.74 25.65 -13.45
C SER A 454 6.80 24.81 -12.76
N VAL A 455 7.01 25.07 -11.48
CA VAL A 455 8.07 24.49 -10.67
C VAL A 455 7.44 23.75 -9.51
N TYR A 456 7.69 22.44 -9.44
CA TYR A 456 7.26 21.61 -8.31
C TYR A 456 8.25 21.73 -7.15
N ARG A 457 9.55 21.51 -7.42
CA ARG A 457 10.62 21.46 -6.42
C ARG A 457 11.91 22.10 -6.93
N VAL A 458 12.76 22.48 -5.99
CA VAL A 458 14.07 23.08 -6.26
C VAL A 458 15.17 22.37 -5.48
N SER A 459 16.41 22.59 -5.90
CA SER A 459 17.59 22.14 -5.15
C SER A 459 18.59 23.29 -5.05
N ILE A 460 18.97 23.67 -3.84
CA ILE A 460 20.01 24.66 -3.60
C ILE A 460 21.33 23.97 -3.27
N LYS A 461 22.37 24.25 -4.05
CA LYS A 461 23.72 23.74 -3.82
C LYS A 461 24.75 24.79 -4.22
N CYS A 462 25.77 25.00 -3.38
CA CYS A 462 26.88 25.90 -3.67
C CYS A 462 26.45 27.34 -4.06
N ASN A 463 25.47 27.92 -3.36
CA ASN A 463 24.87 29.23 -3.68
C ASN A 463 24.30 29.34 -5.11
N HIS A 464 23.88 28.22 -5.67
CA HIS A 464 23.09 28.15 -6.89
C HIS A 464 21.78 27.43 -6.61
N ILE A 465 20.71 27.92 -7.20
CA ILE A 465 19.41 27.25 -7.19
C ILE A 465 19.19 26.59 -8.54
N PHE A 466 18.87 25.30 -8.50
CA PHE A 466 18.50 24.47 -9.62
C PHE A 466 16.98 24.40 -9.65
N VAL A 467 16.39 25.01 -10.68
CA VAL A 467 14.94 25.14 -10.85
C VAL A 467 14.51 24.23 -11.99
N LEU A 468 13.71 23.22 -11.67
CA LEU A 468 13.15 22.29 -12.62
C LEU A 468 11.75 22.77 -13.02
N ASP A 469 11.66 23.32 -14.22
CA ASP A 469 10.41 23.81 -14.80
C ASP A 469 9.83 22.71 -15.72
N CYS A 470 8.66 22.20 -15.36
CA CYS A 470 8.02 21.11 -16.11
C CYS A 470 7.34 21.58 -17.40
N GLY A 471 7.14 22.90 -17.58
CA GLY A 471 6.53 23.46 -18.78
C GLY A 471 5.02 23.27 -18.90
N LYS A 472 4.35 22.72 -17.88
CA LYS A 472 2.89 22.52 -17.86
C LYS A 472 2.16 23.54 -16.98
N ILE A 473 0.95 23.93 -17.36
CA ILE A 473 -0.02 24.63 -16.51
C ILE A 473 -1.23 23.71 -16.36
N GLY A 474 -1.48 23.20 -15.15
CA GLY A 474 -2.29 22.00 -14.95
C GLY A 474 -1.80 20.87 -15.87
N GLU A 475 -2.72 20.28 -16.61
CA GLU A 475 -2.43 19.21 -17.57
C GLU A 475 -1.94 19.71 -18.94
N VAL A 476 -1.95 21.02 -19.18
CA VAL A 476 -1.64 21.60 -20.50
C VAL A 476 -0.14 21.84 -20.62
N ALA A 477 0.52 21.15 -21.55
CA ALA A 477 1.91 21.41 -21.92
C ALA A 477 2.02 22.74 -22.70
N VAL A 478 2.53 23.78 -22.06
CA VAL A 478 2.68 25.13 -22.62
C VAL A 478 4.06 25.31 -23.25
N CYS A 479 5.11 24.84 -22.58
CA CYS A 479 6.49 24.94 -23.03
C CYS A 479 7.24 23.61 -22.85
N PRO A 480 8.35 23.39 -23.57
CA PRO A 480 9.24 22.26 -23.27
C PRO A 480 9.82 22.37 -21.85
N PRO A 481 9.99 21.24 -21.13
CA PRO A 481 10.60 21.25 -19.81
C PRO A 481 12.05 21.74 -19.86
N GLN A 482 12.48 22.39 -18.79
CA GLN A 482 13.80 23.01 -18.71
C GLN A 482 14.38 22.98 -17.30
N LEU A 483 15.71 22.91 -17.24
CA LEU A 483 16.49 23.10 -16.02
C LEU A 483 17.15 24.49 -16.07
N LEU A 484 16.86 25.32 -15.08
CA LEU A 484 17.43 26.65 -14.93
C LEU A 484 18.36 26.68 -13.72
N ILE A 485 19.52 27.29 -13.89
CA ILE A 485 20.51 27.43 -12.83
C ILE A 485 20.72 28.92 -12.59
N PHE A 486 20.33 29.42 -11.42
CA PHE A 486 20.57 30.80 -11.02
C PHE A 486 21.67 30.87 -9.97
N ASN A 487 22.51 31.89 -10.08
CA ASN A 487 23.45 32.25 -9.04
C ASN A 487 22.71 33.08 -7.98
N LEU A 488 22.64 32.59 -6.75
CA LEU A 488 21.88 33.23 -5.68
C LEU A 488 22.58 34.48 -5.13
N LYS A 489 23.88 34.67 -5.36
CA LYS A 489 24.61 35.88 -4.91
C LYS A 489 24.13 37.14 -5.62
N ASN A 490 23.74 37.02 -6.89
CA ASN A 490 23.31 38.16 -7.72
C ASN A 490 21.96 37.94 -8.40
N ASN A 491 21.28 36.83 -8.11
CA ASN A 491 20.00 36.40 -8.67
C ASN A 491 19.97 36.35 -10.20
N LYS A 492 21.12 36.09 -10.86
CA LYS A 492 21.21 36.01 -12.32
C LYS A 492 21.15 34.57 -12.80
N LEU A 493 20.46 34.36 -13.92
CA LEU A 493 20.49 33.10 -14.65
C LEU A 493 21.91 32.85 -15.16
N VAL A 494 22.49 31.72 -14.77
CA VAL A 494 23.80 31.23 -15.22
C VAL A 494 23.63 30.34 -16.43
N LYS A 495 22.65 29.44 -16.40
CA LYS A 495 22.47 28.43 -17.45
C LYS A 495 21.00 28.07 -17.60
N ARG A 496 20.58 27.90 -18.86
CA ARG A 496 19.29 27.34 -19.26
C ARG A 496 19.54 26.10 -20.08
N ILE A 497 18.90 25.01 -19.71
CA ILE A 497 19.06 23.73 -20.36
C ILE A 497 17.67 23.23 -20.72
N ARG A 498 17.37 23.14 -22.02
CA ARG A 498 16.10 22.58 -22.51
C ARG A 498 16.21 21.06 -22.48
N ILE A 499 15.26 20.39 -21.83
CA ILE A 499 15.27 18.95 -21.66
C ILE A 499 14.61 18.32 -22.90
N PRO A 500 15.30 17.45 -23.65
CA PRO A 500 14.73 16.81 -24.82
C PRO A 500 13.50 15.95 -24.48
N PRO A 501 12.49 15.85 -25.38
CA PRO A 501 11.28 15.07 -25.10
C PRO A 501 11.53 13.58 -24.76
N HIS A 502 12.54 12.95 -25.36
CA HIS A 502 12.88 11.54 -25.09
C HIS A 502 13.58 11.33 -23.73
N ILE A 503 14.02 12.42 -23.08
CA ILE A 503 14.58 12.40 -21.73
C ILE A 503 13.48 12.72 -20.72
N ALA A 504 12.64 13.70 -21.05
CA ALA A 504 11.55 14.15 -20.20
C ALA A 504 10.39 13.14 -20.09
N ASN A 505 10.23 12.25 -21.07
CA ASN A 505 9.14 11.29 -21.13
C ASN A 505 9.67 9.86 -21.26
N ASN A 506 8.86 8.90 -20.82
CA ASN A 506 9.08 7.49 -21.09
C ASN A 506 8.83 7.15 -22.57
N LYS A 507 9.08 5.88 -22.93
CA LYS A 507 8.88 5.37 -24.31
C LYS A 507 7.46 5.53 -24.87
N ASN A 508 6.45 5.70 -24.01
CA ASN A 508 5.06 5.91 -24.40
C ASN A 508 4.71 7.40 -24.58
N GLY A 509 5.66 8.31 -24.33
CA GLY A 509 5.45 9.75 -24.41
C GLY A 509 4.82 10.36 -23.15
N THR A 510 4.79 9.64 -22.03
CA THR A 510 4.27 10.12 -20.75
C THR A 510 5.42 10.56 -19.83
N GLY A 511 5.28 11.72 -19.18
CA GLY A 511 6.30 12.25 -18.29
C GLY A 511 5.89 13.55 -17.59
N LEU A 512 6.36 13.69 -16.36
CA LEU A 512 6.26 14.88 -15.53
C LEU A 512 7.48 14.93 -14.59
N LEU A 513 8.49 15.70 -14.97
CA LEU A 513 9.69 15.94 -14.16
C LEU A 513 9.39 16.91 -13.02
N VAL A 514 9.51 16.46 -11.76
CA VAL A 514 9.07 17.25 -10.58
C VAL A 514 10.12 17.48 -9.51
N THR A 515 11.13 16.59 -9.36
CA THR A 515 12.13 16.70 -8.28
C THR A 515 13.55 16.79 -8.84
N PRO A 516 14.22 17.95 -8.78
CA PRO A 516 15.65 18.03 -9.00
C PRO A 516 16.45 17.72 -7.73
N LEU A 517 17.57 17.01 -7.88
CA LEU A 517 18.60 16.85 -6.86
C LEU A 517 19.96 17.17 -7.48
N ALA A 518 20.56 18.28 -7.06
CA ALA A 518 21.86 18.71 -7.54
C ALA A 518 23.00 18.13 -6.68
N TYR A 519 23.90 17.38 -7.33
CA TYR A 519 25.13 16.88 -6.75
C TYR A 519 26.33 17.65 -7.32
N VAL A 520 27.09 18.29 -6.43
CA VAL A 520 28.29 19.06 -6.78
C VAL A 520 29.40 18.60 -5.86
N ARG A 521 30.48 18.07 -6.44
CA ARG A 521 31.62 17.54 -5.69
C ARG A 521 32.47 18.65 -5.07
N ASP A 522 32.79 19.66 -5.86
CA ASP A 522 33.49 20.86 -5.39
C ASP A 522 32.73 22.10 -5.88
N CYS A 523 32.31 22.94 -4.94
CA CYS A 523 31.57 24.17 -5.23
C CYS A 523 32.33 25.17 -6.11
N LYS A 524 33.64 25.00 -6.34
CA LYS A 524 34.41 25.77 -7.33
C LYS A 524 34.04 25.44 -8.77
N TYR A 525 33.54 24.23 -9.03
CA TYR A 525 33.22 23.73 -10.36
C TYR A 525 31.73 23.43 -10.49
N ILE A 526 30.90 24.47 -10.35
CA ILE A 526 29.43 24.33 -10.45
C ILE A 526 28.97 23.72 -11.79
N ASN A 527 29.75 23.92 -12.86
CA ASN A 527 29.50 23.36 -14.18
C ASN A 527 29.61 21.82 -14.21
N ASP A 528 30.34 21.23 -13.26
CA ASP A 528 30.48 19.77 -13.12
C ASP A 528 29.30 19.14 -12.35
N ALA A 529 28.27 19.93 -12.01
CA ALA A 529 27.09 19.45 -11.32
C ALA A 529 26.41 18.30 -12.10
N THR A 530 26.12 17.20 -11.40
CA THR A 530 25.17 16.21 -11.87
C THR A 530 23.81 16.51 -11.26
N VAL A 531 22.78 16.59 -12.08
CA VAL A 531 21.41 16.84 -11.63
C VAL A 531 20.55 15.64 -11.96
N PHE A 532 19.99 15.03 -10.91
CA PHE A 532 19.02 13.95 -11.01
C PHE A 532 17.61 14.55 -10.96
N MET A 533 16.72 14.11 -11.85
CA MET A 533 15.38 14.67 -12.03
C MET A 533 14.36 13.55 -12.06
N ALA A 534 13.56 13.44 -11.00
CA ALA A 534 12.54 12.39 -10.86
C ALA A 534 11.32 12.69 -11.74
N ASP A 535 10.84 11.66 -12.42
CA ASP A 535 9.66 11.68 -13.29
C ASP A 535 8.53 10.86 -12.67
N VAL A 536 7.52 11.54 -12.12
CA VAL A 536 6.44 10.88 -11.36
C VAL A 536 5.42 10.19 -12.25
N GLU A 537 5.19 10.65 -13.48
CA GLU A 537 4.23 10.03 -14.42
C GLU A 537 4.92 9.04 -15.37
N GLY A 538 6.16 9.33 -15.77
CA GLY A 538 6.94 8.48 -16.65
C GLY A 538 7.73 7.39 -15.94
N TYR A 539 7.77 7.40 -14.60
CA TYR A 539 8.40 6.41 -13.72
C TYR A 539 9.88 6.19 -14.02
N GLY A 540 10.63 7.29 -14.17
CA GLY A 540 12.04 7.27 -14.55
C GLY A 540 12.85 8.36 -13.88
N LEU A 541 14.15 8.30 -14.07
CA LEU A 541 15.10 9.29 -13.58
C LEU A 541 15.87 9.88 -14.76
N ALA A 542 15.63 11.15 -15.04
CA ALA A 542 16.43 11.92 -15.98
C ALA A 542 17.69 12.45 -15.27
N ILE A 543 18.81 12.43 -15.96
CA ILE A 543 20.12 12.78 -15.42
C ILE A 543 20.78 13.74 -16.39
N TYR A 544 21.34 14.82 -15.87
CA TYR A 544 22.10 15.78 -16.63
C TYR A 544 23.48 16.03 -16.00
N ASN A 545 24.52 16.02 -16.83
CA ASN A 545 25.84 16.54 -16.50
C ASN A 545 26.43 17.19 -17.76
N GLU A 546 27.19 18.27 -17.61
CA GLU A 546 27.77 18.98 -18.76
C GLU A 546 28.73 18.09 -19.59
N ASN A 547 29.42 17.14 -18.97
CA ASN A 547 30.42 16.32 -19.64
C ASN A 547 29.82 15.24 -20.57
N PHE A 548 28.67 14.67 -20.22
CA PHE A 548 28.04 13.59 -21.02
C PHE A 548 26.64 13.94 -21.54
N GLY A 549 26.11 15.12 -21.19
CA GLY A 549 24.78 15.58 -21.61
C GLY A 549 23.65 14.95 -20.79
N PHE A 550 22.63 14.48 -21.49
CA PHE A 550 21.43 13.90 -20.88
C PHE A 550 21.41 12.39 -20.96
N CYS A 551 20.74 11.80 -19.97
CA CYS A 551 20.52 10.39 -19.87
C CYS A 551 19.21 10.12 -19.12
N ARG A 552 18.52 9.02 -19.43
CA ARG A 552 17.31 8.60 -18.71
C ARG A 552 17.44 7.13 -18.36
N ILE A 553 17.21 6.79 -17.10
CA ILE A 553 17.09 5.42 -16.64
C ILE A 553 15.67 5.15 -16.15
N GLU A 554 15.21 3.93 -16.33
CA GLU A 554 13.89 3.47 -15.88
C GLU A 554 14.06 2.16 -15.12
N SER A 555 13.23 1.95 -14.11
CA SER A 555 13.21 0.73 -13.32
C SER A 555 11.79 0.37 -12.91
N ASN A 556 11.49 -0.91 -12.74
CA ASN A 556 10.22 -1.33 -12.17
C ASN A 556 10.04 -0.86 -10.72
N TYR A 557 11.14 -0.58 -10.00
CA TYR A 557 11.13 -0.06 -8.63
C TYR A 557 10.86 1.46 -8.54
N MET A 558 10.75 2.15 -9.69
CA MET A 558 10.36 3.57 -9.76
C MET A 558 8.85 3.77 -9.96
N LYS A 559 8.12 2.67 -10.16
CA LYS A 559 6.67 2.67 -10.38
C LYS A 559 5.91 2.72 -9.05
N PRO A 560 4.71 3.28 -9.05
CA PRO A 560 3.84 3.25 -7.88
C PRO A 560 3.34 1.83 -7.59
N THR A 561 3.22 1.52 -6.31
CA THR A 561 2.72 0.24 -5.77
C THR A 561 1.51 0.43 -4.84
N ASP A 562 1.30 1.63 -4.30
CA ASP A 562 0.19 1.97 -3.40
C ASP A 562 -0.31 3.42 -3.61
N ALA A 563 -1.22 3.57 -4.58
CA ALA A 563 -1.75 4.86 -5.04
C ALA A 563 -2.91 5.42 -4.20
N ASN A 564 -3.41 4.67 -3.20
CA ASN A 564 -4.49 5.13 -2.33
C ASN A 564 -3.90 5.76 -1.07
N PHE A 565 -4.14 7.05 -0.90
CA PHE A 565 -3.72 7.80 0.28
C PHE A 565 -4.92 8.05 1.19
N THR A 566 -4.70 7.97 2.50
CA THR A 566 -5.68 8.39 3.50
C THR A 566 -4.98 9.27 4.54
N ILE A 567 -5.49 10.48 4.74
CA ILE A 567 -4.96 11.45 5.71
C ILE A 567 -6.16 12.08 6.41
N GLU A 568 -6.22 12.03 7.74
CA GLU A 568 -7.32 12.61 8.53
C GLU A 568 -8.72 12.20 8.04
N ASN A 569 -8.91 10.90 7.77
CA ASN A 569 -10.15 10.31 7.23
C ASN A 569 -10.58 10.80 5.83
N GLN A 570 -9.71 11.51 5.11
CA GLN A 570 -9.92 11.82 3.70
C GLN A 570 -9.06 10.92 2.83
N SER A 571 -9.71 10.16 1.95
CA SER A 571 -9.03 9.28 1.00
C SER A 571 -8.99 9.92 -0.39
N PHE A 572 -7.86 9.80 -1.06
CA PHE A 572 -7.65 10.28 -2.42
C PHE A 572 -6.70 9.35 -3.19
N TYR A 573 -6.72 9.46 -4.51
CA TYR A 573 -5.92 8.63 -5.40
C TYR A 573 -4.83 9.47 -6.07
N LEU A 574 -3.59 8.98 -6.02
CA LEU A 574 -2.44 9.60 -6.66
C LEU A 574 -1.46 8.51 -7.11
N GLU A 575 -1.27 8.35 -8.42
CA GLU A 575 -0.45 7.28 -9.02
C GLU A 575 0.99 7.77 -9.31
N ASP A 576 1.56 8.55 -8.40
CA ASP A 576 2.89 9.15 -8.59
C ASP A 576 4.01 8.15 -8.28
N GLY A 577 4.91 7.93 -9.24
CA GLY A 577 6.10 7.10 -9.09
C GLY A 577 7.23 7.78 -8.32
N ILE A 578 8.48 7.52 -8.75
CA ILE A 578 9.70 8.07 -8.14
C ILE A 578 9.59 9.58 -7.86
N LEU A 579 9.81 9.98 -6.61
CA LEU A 579 9.68 11.37 -6.18
C LEU A 579 10.78 11.79 -5.20
N GLY A 580 10.93 11.05 -4.10
CA GLY A 580 11.91 11.36 -3.07
C GLY A 580 13.30 10.99 -3.57
N LEU A 581 14.27 11.92 -3.50
CA LEU A 581 15.66 11.70 -3.88
C LEU A 581 16.59 12.23 -2.79
N THR A 582 17.61 11.47 -2.40
CA THR A 582 18.75 12.00 -1.64
C THR A 582 20.02 11.21 -1.92
N ILE A 583 21.18 11.79 -1.60
CA ILE A 583 22.48 11.12 -1.73
C ILE A 583 23.08 10.94 -0.35
N ILE A 584 23.50 9.71 -0.07
CA ILE A 584 24.22 9.35 1.15
C ILE A 584 25.49 8.63 0.71
N TYR A 585 26.65 9.18 1.08
CA TYR A 585 27.96 8.74 0.60
C TYR A 585 28.02 8.66 -0.93
N LYS A 586 28.09 7.46 -1.51
CA LYS A 586 28.16 7.20 -2.96
C LYS A 586 26.88 6.58 -3.52
N GLN A 587 25.79 6.59 -2.75
CA GLN A 587 24.55 5.94 -3.11
C GLN A 587 23.45 6.98 -3.28
N LEU A 588 22.72 6.88 -4.39
CA LEU A 588 21.47 7.59 -4.62
C LEU A 588 20.35 6.78 -3.97
N TYR A 589 19.70 7.36 -2.99
CA TYR A 589 18.48 6.83 -2.38
C TYR A 589 17.27 7.47 -3.05
N TYR A 590 16.22 6.68 -3.28
CA TYR A 590 14.98 7.18 -3.83
C TYR A 590 13.76 6.40 -3.35
N ALA A 591 12.59 7.03 -3.44
CA ALA A 591 11.31 6.43 -3.09
C ALA A 591 10.21 6.87 -4.08
N PRO A 592 9.35 5.95 -4.55
CA PRO A 592 8.08 6.31 -5.16
C PRO A 592 7.15 6.99 -4.15
N LEU A 593 6.41 8.03 -4.56
CA LEU A 593 5.44 8.69 -3.68
C LEU A 593 4.33 7.72 -3.27
N ALA A 594 3.74 7.06 -4.26
CA ALA A 594 2.75 6.00 -4.08
C ALA A 594 3.45 4.65 -3.89
N GLY A 595 4.31 4.53 -2.88
CA GLY A 595 5.01 3.30 -2.53
C GLY A 595 5.45 3.27 -1.08
N LYS A 596 5.87 2.10 -0.60
CA LYS A 596 6.26 1.88 0.81
C LYS A 596 7.70 1.39 0.91
N GLU A 597 8.52 1.73 -0.08
CA GLU A 597 9.89 1.25 -0.17
C GLU A 597 10.84 2.40 -0.47
N ILE A 598 12.01 2.37 0.19
CA ILE A 598 13.16 3.19 -0.19
C ILE A 598 14.14 2.26 -0.89
N TYR A 599 14.58 2.67 -2.07
CA TYR A 599 15.57 1.98 -2.88
C TYR A 599 16.87 2.77 -2.89
N LYS A 600 17.95 2.10 -3.26
CA LYS A 600 19.26 2.72 -3.43
C LYS A 600 20.04 2.13 -4.61
N MET A 601 20.93 2.93 -5.18
CA MET A 601 21.82 2.53 -6.25
C MET A 601 23.16 3.25 -6.14
N ASP A 602 24.25 2.57 -6.48
CA ASP A 602 25.58 3.19 -6.49
C ASP A 602 25.71 4.20 -7.65
N LEU A 603 26.12 5.42 -7.31
CA LEU A 603 26.32 6.51 -8.28
C LEU A 603 27.35 6.16 -9.37
N CYS A 604 28.32 5.30 -9.06
CA CYS A 604 29.35 4.87 -10.02
C CYS A 604 28.75 4.11 -11.19
N ASN A 605 27.76 3.24 -10.93
CA ASN A 605 27.11 2.44 -11.97
C ASN A 605 26.26 3.35 -12.88
N ILE A 606 25.61 4.35 -12.29
CA ILE A 606 24.83 5.35 -13.03
C ILE A 606 25.73 6.21 -13.92
N HIS A 607 26.81 6.77 -13.38
CA HIS A 607 27.67 7.70 -14.12
C HIS A 607 28.41 7.07 -15.31
N GLN A 608 28.73 5.77 -15.26
CA GLN A 608 29.51 5.12 -16.33
C GLN A 608 28.65 4.56 -17.45
N GLU A 609 27.43 4.11 -17.15
CA GLU A 609 26.69 3.23 -18.05
C GLU A 609 25.30 3.74 -18.42
N CYS A 610 24.78 4.81 -17.79
CA CYS A 610 23.36 5.13 -17.90
C CYS A 610 22.84 5.29 -19.34
N LEU A 611 23.69 5.72 -20.29
CA LEU A 611 23.33 5.86 -21.71
C LEU A 611 23.01 4.52 -22.39
N PHE A 612 23.46 3.41 -21.80
CA PHE A 612 23.36 2.06 -22.35
C PHE A 612 22.55 1.10 -21.47
N LEU A 613 22.10 1.54 -20.29
CA LEU A 613 21.34 0.69 -19.37
C LEU A 613 19.91 0.50 -19.85
N SER A 614 19.54 -0.76 -20.12
CA SER A 614 18.15 -1.18 -20.25
C SER A 614 17.47 -1.20 -18.88
N GLN A 615 16.13 -1.13 -18.87
CA GLN A 615 15.33 -1.25 -17.64
C GLN A 615 15.70 -2.48 -16.80
N SER A 616 15.95 -3.62 -17.45
CA SER A 616 16.33 -4.86 -16.76
C SER A 616 17.72 -4.81 -16.10
N GLU A 617 18.63 -3.99 -16.62
CA GLU A 617 19.95 -3.78 -16.03
C GLU A 617 19.85 -2.81 -14.87
N VAL A 618 19.07 -1.73 -15.00
CA VAL A 618 18.77 -0.82 -13.88
C VAL A 618 18.09 -1.56 -12.73
N ASP A 619 17.15 -2.47 -13.01
CA ASP A 619 16.51 -3.33 -12.01
C ASP A 619 17.54 -4.19 -11.25
N LYS A 620 18.57 -4.72 -11.93
CA LYS A 620 19.65 -5.50 -11.28
C LYS A 620 20.57 -4.65 -10.42
N LEU A 621 20.74 -3.37 -10.78
CA LEU A 621 21.56 -2.41 -10.03
C LEU A 621 20.81 -1.83 -8.83
N THR A 622 19.48 -1.89 -8.85
CA THR A 622 18.62 -1.37 -7.80
C THR A 622 18.63 -2.30 -6.59
N GLN A 623 18.83 -1.73 -5.41
CA GLN A 623 18.79 -2.44 -4.14
C GLN A 623 17.67 -1.87 -3.28
N LEU A 624 16.92 -2.73 -2.60
CA LEU A 624 16.01 -2.29 -1.54
C LEU A 624 16.85 -1.78 -0.37
N ALA A 625 16.66 -0.51 0.01
CA ALA A 625 17.25 0.04 1.22
C ALA A 625 16.39 -0.33 2.44
N GLY A 626 15.06 -0.26 2.31
CA GLY A 626 14.13 -0.62 3.36
C GLY A 626 12.66 -0.52 2.98
N THR A 627 11.82 -1.19 3.77
CA THR A 627 10.35 -1.12 3.67
C THR A 627 9.80 -0.25 4.80
N LEU A 628 8.83 0.59 4.45
CA LEU A 628 8.20 1.59 5.31
C LEU A 628 6.81 1.12 5.75
N SER A 629 6.34 1.66 6.86
CA SER A 629 4.99 1.41 7.39
C SER A 629 3.88 2.12 6.58
N GLY A 630 4.23 3.16 5.82
CA GLY A 630 3.28 3.93 5.02
C GLY A 630 3.99 4.66 3.89
N GLN A 631 3.21 5.30 3.01
CA GLN A 631 3.76 6.07 1.92
C GLN A 631 4.63 7.23 2.42
N THR A 632 5.66 7.56 1.65
CA THR A 632 6.59 8.65 1.95
C THR A 632 6.68 9.64 0.79
N GLY A 633 6.84 10.93 1.11
CA GLY A 633 6.98 11.98 0.11
C GLY A 633 8.44 12.31 -0.18
N PRO A 634 8.88 13.55 0.08
CA PRO A 634 10.28 13.92 -0.03
C PRO A 634 11.12 13.19 1.02
N ILE A 635 12.35 12.83 0.64
CA ILE A 635 13.37 12.31 1.55
C ILE A 635 14.53 13.30 1.61
N ALA A 636 15.16 13.39 2.77
CA ALA A 636 16.37 14.18 2.99
C ALA A 636 17.41 13.33 3.72
N SER A 637 18.65 13.77 3.75
CA SER A 637 19.69 13.10 4.52
C SER A 637 20.73 14.05 5.08
N GLU A 638 21.41 13.61 6.13
CA GLU A 638 22.64 14.21 6.61
C GLU A 638 23.58 13.10 7.10
N GLN A 639 24.83 13.11 6.62
CA GLN A 639 25.80 12.04 6.89
C GLN A 639 25.19 10.64 6.59
N CYS A 640 25.07 9.78 7.60
CA CYS A 640 24.48 8.44 7.52
C CYS A 640 22.97 8.40 7.82
N ALA A 641 22.37 9.50 8.29
CA ALA A 641 20.96 9.55 8.62
C ALA A 641 20.13 9.88 7.39
N ILE A 642 19.04 9.15 7.19
CA ILE A 642 17.98 9.48 6.23
C ILE A 642 16.73 9.91 6.99
N PHE A 643 16.03 10.91 6.45
CA PHE A 643 14.79 11.46 6.96
C PHE A 643 13.70 11.27 5.92
N PHE A 644 12.52 10.83 6.37
CA PHE A 644 11.38 10.54 5.50
C PHE A 644 10.09 10.66 6.29
N SER A 645 8.96 10.82 5.59
CA SER A 645 7.64 10.88 6.22
C SER A 645 6.95 9.52 6.23
N ASN A 646 6.01 9.33 7.15
CA ASN A 646 4.92 8.38 7.02
C ASN A 646 3.63 9.20 6.89
N ILE A 647 3.13 9.32 5.66
CA ILE A 647 2.01 10.20 5.29
C ILE A 647 0.72 9.78 6.02
N PRO A 648 0.29 8.49 5.99
CA PRO A 648 -0.90 8.06 6.73
C PRO A 648 -0.87 8.36 8.22
N GLU A 649 0.29 8.22 8.86
CA GLU A 649 0.46 8.42 10.30
C GLU A 649 0.78 9.88 10.69
N THR A 650 0.88 10.79 9.73
CA THR A 650 1.23 12.21 9.94
C THR A 650 2.52 12.38 10.77
N SER A 651 3.56 11.65 10.39
CA SER A 651 4.83 11.62 11.13
C SER A 651 6.07 11.76 10.26
N ILE A 652 7.16 12.21 10.87
CA ILE A 652 8.51 12.26 10.31
C ILE A 652 9.37 11.26 11.09
N LEU A 653 10.12 10.47 10.35
CA LEU A 653 10.98 9.42 10.85
C LEU A 653 12.41 9.66 10.41
N CYS A 654 13.34 9.05 11.13
CA CYS A 654 14.72 8.93 10.69
C CYS A 654 15.25 7.51 10.86
N GLN A 655 16.29 7.19 10.09
CA GLN A 655 16.95 5.89 10.11
C GLN A 655 18.44 6.08 9.89
N ASP A 656 19.25 5.28 10.59
CA ASP A 656 20.66 5.11 10.27
C ASP A 656 20.83 4.15 9.08
N THR A 657 21.30 4.68 7.95
CA THR A 657 21.49 3.89 6.72
C THR A 657 22.65 2.91 6.76
N GLY A 658 23.53 2.99 7.77
CA GLY A 658 24.55 1.99 8.04
C GLY A 658 23.98 0.71 8.67
N LYS A 659 22.72 0.76 9.11
CA LYS A 659 22.00 -0.37 9.71
C LYS A 659 20.90 -0.85 8.77
N GLU A 660 20.48 -2.10 8.97
CA GLU A 660 19.32 -2.65 8.27
C GLU A 660 18.06 -1.83 8.60
N PHE A 661 17.27 -1.49 7.58
CA PHE A 661 15.99 -0.82 7.76
C PHE A 661 15.00 -1.81 8.38
N HIS A 662 14.83 -1.69 9.69
CA HIS A 662 13.95 -2.49 10.51
C HIS A 662 13.28 -1.57 11.53
N SER A 663 12.09 -1.90 12.01
CA SER A 663 11.33 -1.03 12.95
C SER A 663 12.07 -0.70 14.24
N THR A 664 13.10 -1.45 14.59
CA THR A 664 13.97 -1.21 15.76
C THR A 664 15.09 -0.19 15.50
N ASN A 665 15.41 0.10 14.24
CA ASN A 665 16.44 1.07 13.85
C ASN A 665 15.85 2.39 13.33
N THR A 666 14.56 2.37 12.97
CA THR A 666 13.80 3.54 12.52
C THR A 666 13.18 4.22 13.74
N GLU A 667 13.43 5.51 13.90
CA GLU A 667 12.90 6.30 15.01
C GLU A 667 11.86 7.30 14.49
N VAL A 668 10.72 7.41 15.18
CA VAL A 668 9.74 8.48 14.93
C VAL A 668 10.23 9.74 15.66
N ILE A 669 10.60 10.78 14.91
CA ILE A 669 11.15 12.02 15.49
C ILE A 669 10.12 13.12 15.70
N ALA A 670 9.03 13.06 14.95
CA ALA A 670 7.87 13.92 15.15
C ALA A 670 6.59 13.25 14.65
N GLN A 671 5.49 13.40 15.37
CA GLN A 671 4.16 12.97 14.95
C GLN A 671 3.14 14.01 15.39
N ASN A 672 2.34 14.52 14.45
CA ASN A 672 1.37 15.57 14.72
C ASN A 672 0.34 15.66 13.58
N SER A 673 -0.89 15.24 13.84
CA SER A 673 -2.00 15.24 12.88
C SER A 673 -2.42 16.62 12.37
N ASP A 674 -2.11 17.69 13.10
CA ASP A 674 -2.42 19.06 12.68
C ASP A 674 -1.31 19.67 11.81
N LEU A 675 -0.05 19.40 12.15
CA LEU A 675 1.12 20.02 11.53
C LEU A 675 1.68 19.21 10.35
N LEU A 676 1.57 17.88 10.37
CA LEU A 676 2.28 16.95 9.47
C LEU A 676 1.35 16.17 8.52
N GLN A 677 0.20 16.73 8.14
CA GLN A 677 -0.78 16.04 7.28
C GLN A 677 -0.18 15.55 5.96
N PHE A 678 0.42 16.44 5.17
CA PHE A 678 1.15 16.04 3.97
C PHE A 678 2.48 16.79 3.85
N PRO A 679 3.60 16.16 4.26
CA PRO A 679 4.94 16.70 4.04
C PRO A 679 5.30 16.62 2.54
N SER A 680 5.34 17.76 1.86
CA SER A 680 5.56 17.84 0.41
C SER A 680 6.98 18.29 0.03
N GLY A 681 7.65 19.00 0.95
CA GLY A 681 9.06 19.41 0.83
C GLY A 681 9.84 19.07 2.10
N MET A 682 11.09 18.60 1.96
CA MET A 682 11.97 18.28 3.08
C MET A 682 13.43 18.49 2.67
N LYS A 683 14.19 19.23 3.48
CA LYS A 683 15.62 19.54 3.23
C LYS A 683 16.37 19.67 4.55
N VAL A 684 17.65 19.28 4.54
CA VAL A 684 18.58 19.63 5.62
C VAL A 684 19.30 20.93 5.24
N VAL A 685 19.08 21.99 6.01
CA VAL A 685 19.49 23.37 5.72
C VAL A 685 20.30 23.99 6.86
N ASN A 686 20.64 25.28 6.74
CA ASN A 686 21.38 26.05 7.75
C ASN A 686 22.70 25.39 8.15
N HIS A 687 23.58 25.15 7.18
CA HIS A 687 24.85 24.43 7.38
C HIS A 687 24.66 23.07 8.05
N ARG A 688 23.61 22.34 7.66
CA ARG A 688 23.28 20.98 8.11
C ARG A 688 22.78 20.88 9.55
N LYS A 689 22.34 22.00 10.12
CA LYS A 689 21.88 22.07 11.51
C LYS A 689 20.38 21.94 11.66
N SER A 690 19.60 22.13 10.59
CA SER A 690 18.14 22.10 10.70
C SER A 690 17.48 21.29 9.60
N LEU A 691 16.56 20.41 10.00
CA LEU A 691 15.66 19.73 9.09
C LEU A 691 14.44 20.65 8.88
N MET A 692 14.31 21.17 7.67
CA MET A 692 13.21 22.03 7.26
C MET A 692 12.18 21.24 6.44
N ILE A 693 10.91 21.43 6.75
CA ILE A 693 9.81 20.64 6.19
C ILE A 693 8.69 21.60 5.77
N LEU A 694 8.21 21.47 4.53
CA LEU A 694 6.98 22.10 4.10
C LEU A 694 5.85 21.10 4.18
N THR A 695 4.76 21.48 4.85
CA THR A 695 3.54 20.68 4.92
C THR A 695 2.36 21.44 4.36
N ASN A 696 1.49 20.71 3.66
CA ASN A 696 0.23 21.21 3.14
C ASN A 696 -0.92 20.26 3.52
N ARG A 697 -2.12 20.56 3.04
CA ARG A 697 -3.32 19.74 3.20
C ARG A 697 -3.83 19.27 1.83
N ILE A 698 -2.97 18.62 1.04
CA ILE A 698 -3.27 18.24 -0.35
C ILE A 698 -4.56 17.42 -0.48
N GLN A 699 -4.88 16.59 0.51
CA GLN A 699 -6.12 15.81 0.53
C GLN A 699 -7.37 16.70 0.50
N ARG A 700 -7.31 17.89 1.11
CA ARG A 700 -8.40 18.88 1.07
C ARG A 700 -8.48 19.63 -0.25
N VAL A 701 -7.33 19.80 -0.92
CA VAL A 701 -7.27 20.39 -2.27
C VAL A 701 -7.91 19.42 -3.26
N ILE A 702 -7.48 18.15 -3.26
CA ILE A 702 -7.97 17.12 -4.19
C ILE A 702 -9.46 16.82 -3.99
N THR A 703 -9.96 16.93 -2.75
CA THR A 703 -11.39 16.72 -2.44
C THR A 703 -12.24 17.99 -2.51
N ASP A 704 -11.69 19.12 -2.95
CA ASP A 704 -12.38 20.43 -2.99
C ASP A 704 -12.99 20.85 -1.63
N THR A 705 -12.32 20.50 -0.52
CA THR A 705 -12.74 20.83 0.86
C THR A 705 -11.79 21.78 1.59
N LEU A 706 -10.90 22.47 0.86
CA LEU A 706 -9.97 23.45 1.42
C LEU A 706 -10.72 24.66 2.01
N ASN A 707 -10.40 25.04 3.24
CA ASN A 707 -11.01 26.20 3.91
C ASN A 707 -9.97 27.30 4.14
N LEU A 708 -10.13 28.44 3.48
CA LEU A 708 -9.17 29.55 3.58
C LEU A 708 -9.21 30.33 4.91
N ASN A 709 -10.11 29.97 5.83
CA ASN A 709 -10.16 30.58 7.17
C ASN A 709 -9.23 29.90 8.19
N GLU A 710 -8.77 28.69 7.90
CA GLU A 710 -7.85 27.89 8.72
C GLU A 710 -6.45 27.83 8.12
N THR A 711 -5.46 27.37 8.89
CA THR A 711 -4.08 27.22 8.42
C THR A 711 -3.91 25.96 7.57
N ASN A 712 -3.55 26.15 6.30
CA ASN A 712 -3.42 25.10 5.29
C ASN A 712 -1.96 24.76 4.96
N PHE A 713 -1.04 25.72 5.04
CA PHE A 713 0.38 25.51 4.68
C PHE A 713 1.30 25.92 5.82
N ARG A 714 2.39 25.19 6.03
CA ARG A 714 3.36 25.44 7.10
C ARG A 714 4.78 25.19 6.62
N ILE A 715 5.71 25.98 7.15
CA ILE A 715 7.14 25.63 7.15
C ILE A 715 7.52 25.32 8.58
N LEU A 716 8.05 24.12 8.78
CA LEU A 716 8.42 23.56 10.06
C LEU A 716 9.93 23.32 10.10
N THR A 717 10.51 23.35 11.29
CA THR A 717 11.92 23.04 11.51
C THR A 717 12.13 22.18 12.73
N MET A 718 13.15 21.34 12.66
CA MET A 718 13.70 20.58 13.78
C MET A 718 15.22 20.76 13.80
N ASP A 719 15.82 20.68 14.98
CA ASP A 719 17.27 20.77 15.15
C ASP A 719 17.90 19.39 14.91
N VAL A 720 18.80 19.29 13.94
CA VAL A 720 19.48 18.05 13.57
C VAL A 720 20.42 17.58 14.67
N GLU A 721 21.03 18.48 15.43
CA GLU A 721 21.90 18.12 16.55
C GLU A 721 21.08 17.53 17.71
N VAL A 722 19.87 18.03 17.94
CA VAL A 722 18.96 17.42 18.90
C VAL A 722 18.53 16.03 18.43
N ILE A 723 18.18 15.86 17.14
CA ILE A 723 17.89 14.52 16.58
C ILE A 723 19.10 13.58 16.76
N ARG A 724 20.31 14.05 16.48
CA ARG A 724 21.56 13.29 16.67
C ARG A 724 21.76 12.82 18.10
N ASN A 725 21.49 13.68 19.07
CA ASN A 725 21.72 13.39 20.50
C ASN A 725 20.60 12.55 21.13
N GLU A 726 19.37 12.69 20.66
CA GLU A 726 18.19 12.05 21.27
C GLU A 726 17.74 10.76 20.57
N THR A 727 18.32 10.43 19.41
CA THR A 727 17.90 9.27 18.60
C THR A 727 19.07 8.42 18.13
N ASN A 728 18.77 7.21 17.64
CA ASN A 728 19.78 6.31 17.08
C ASN A 728 20.06 6.52 15.58
N CYS A 729 19.48 7.55 14.97
CA CYS A 729 19.53 7.77 13.52
C CYS A 729 20.92 8.13 12.98
N PHE A 730 21.82 8.57 13.86
CA PHE A 730 23.21 8.90 13.54
C PHE A 730 24.22 7.91 14.12
N ALA A 731 23.77 6.75 14.63
CA ALA A 731 24.63 5.86 15.42
C ALA A 731 25.87 5.32 14.68
N SER A 732 25.80 5.14 13.36
CA SER A 732 26.93 4.71 12.52
C SER A 732 27.69 5.87 11.88
N CYS A 733 27.27 7.11 12.14
CA CYS A 733 27.97 8.29 11.64
C CYS A 733 29.24 8.45 12.48
N SER A 734 30.40 8.29 11.87
CA SER A 734 31.69 8.45 12.55
C SER A 734 31.91 9.91 12.94
N GLU A 735 32.44 10.17 14.14
CA GLU A 735 32.74 11.51 14.68
C GLU A 735 33.89 12.26 13.97
N ASP A 736 34.46 11.75 12.86
CA ASP A 736 35.68 12.35 12.29
C ASP A 736 35.36 13.54 11.36
N HIS A 737 35.03 14.67 11.99
CA HIS A 737 35.05 15.99 11.40
C HIS A 737 36.50 16.48 11.26
N SER A 738 37.10 16.48 10.06
CA SER A 738 38.12 17.48 9.64
C SER A 738 38.82 17.28 8.29
N LYS A 739 38.58 16.21 7.51
CA LYS A 739 39.31 16.03 6.23
C LYS A 739 38.42 16.21 5.00
N PRO A 740 38.81 17.06 4.02
CA PRO A 740 38.18 17.04 2.71
C PRO A 740 38.41 15.65 2.11
N GLU A 741 37.35 15.11 1.48
CA GLU A 741 37.28 13.80 0.85
C GLU A 741 38.64 13.22 0.45
N HIS A 742 39.04 12.12 1.09
CA HIS A 742 40.16 11.32 0.60
C HIS A 742 39.90 10.97 -0.88
N HIS A 743 40.85 11.37 -1.72
CA HIS A 743 40.97 11.10 -3.14
C HIS A 743 40.45 9.71 -3.53
N MET A 744 39.42 9.66 -4.38
CA MET A 744 39.20 8.50 -5.26
C MET A 744 40.25 8.54 -6.40
N PRO A 745 40.85 7.40 -6.78
CA PRO A 745 41.87 7.31 -7.81
C PRO A 745 41.22 7.45 -9.20
N TRP A 746 40.98 8.69 -9.62
CA TRP A 746 40.58 9.00 -11.01
C TRP A 746 41.72 9.68 -11.79
N HIS A 747 42.92 9.74 -11.23
CA HIS A 747 44.12 10.03 -12.00
C HIS A 747 44.68 8.71 -12.53
N ASP A 748 44.16 8.33 -13.71
CA ASP A 748 44.95 7.87 -14.86
C ASP A 748 44.03 7.14 -15.84
N ARG A 749 43.33 7.91 -16.71
CA ARG A 749 43.20 7.65 -18.15
C ARG A 749 42.21 8.63 -18.81
N PRO A 750 42.55 9.26 -19.95
CA PRO A 750 41.64 10.12 -20.69
C PRO A 750 40.46 9.35 -21.30
N TRP A 751 39.32 10.03 -21.42
CA TRP A 751 38.06 9.57 -22.02
C TRP A 751 38.10 9.24 -23.53
N TYR A 752 39.29 9.21 -24.16
CA TYR A 752 39.41 9.08 -25.61
C TYR A 752 39.57 7.65 -26.15
N ASP A 753 39.82 6.62 -25.31
CA ASP A 753 40.21 5.30 -25.83
C ASP A 753 39.12 4.20 -25.83
N ARG A 754 37.86 4.50 -25.46
CA ARG A 754 36.78 3.48 -25.52
C ARG A 754 35.90 3.52 -26.76
N PHE A 755 35.99 4.56 -27.59
CA PHE A 755 35.19 4.66 -28.81
C PHE A 755 35.64 3.72 -29.95
N TRP A 756 36.84 3.12 -29.85
CA TRP A 756 37.39 2.26 -30.91
C TRP A 756 37.26 0.75 -30.65
N TYR A 757 36.80 0.31 -29.48
CA TYR A 757 36.78 -1.13 -29.14
C TYR A 757 35.49 -1.87 -29.56
N HIS A 758 34.46 -1.16 -30.00
CA HIS A 758 33.17 -1.76 -30.40
C HIS A 758 32.94 -1.93 -31.91
N PHE A 759 33.91 -1.56 -32.77
CA PHE A 759 33.81 -1.81 -34.22
C PHE A 759 34.49 -3.10 -34.69
N THR A 760 35.06 -3.90 -33.79
CA THR A 760 35.66 -5.20 -34.13
C THR A 760 35.31 -6.28 -33.12
N LYS A 761 34.04 -6.71 -33.08
CA LYS A 761 33.63 -8.11 -32.88
C LYS A 761 32.09 -8.21 -32.81
N ARG A 762 31.56 -8.89 -33.84
CA ARG A 762 30.18 -9.32 -34.12
C ARG A 762 29.24 -8.28 -34.70
#